data_AF-A0A7Y2YMG4-F1
#
_entry.id   AF-A0A7Y2YMG4-F1
#
_cell.length_a   1.000
_cell.length_b   1.000
_cell.length_c   1.000
_cell.angle_alpha   90.00
_cell.angle_beta   90.00
_cell.angle_gamma   90.00
#
_symmetry.space_group_name_H-M   'P 1'
#
loop_
_entity.id
_entity.type
_entity.pdbx_description
1 polymer ?
#
loop_
_entity_poly.entity_id
_entity_poly.type
_entity_poly.pdbx_seq_one_letter_code
_entity_poly.pdbx_strand_id
1 'polypeptide(L)'
;VQPGVIRDELNGYLEPYGLFFGPNTSTSNRCMIGGMVGNNSSGTTSIRYGVTRDKVLEIDAILSDGSKAVFKALSQEDINNKKNTVTAEGKIYHETIELLKPKEVQAGIVSEFPDPQIHRRNTGYAIDEIINSNVFNNSQNNLNLCKLLTGSEGTLAISTAIKLALDDLPPSYNAMVAFHFNSIENCLKLVEPVMQHHLYACEMMDDTILNLTKHNKTQEQNRFFIEGNPKAILMCELRDDSESVLQKQIDKLLVASAETHLSYAYAVLKGDNVNKAVELRKAGLGLLGNMVGDKKAVACIEDTAVALNDLPNYISEFTNLMKSYGQEAVYYAHAGAGELHLRPILNLKDSKDVDLFREITTEVSKLIKKYKGSMSGEHGDGIVRGAFIPDLIGPENYRILKKIKSIFDPHNIFNPGKIVDAYPMDKNLRYQPDKPAIEIKTILDFSESKGILREAEKCNGSGDCRKLPESGGVMCPSYHATRNEKDTTRARANALREFLTTSEQDNRFNHAELKSVFDLCLSCKACASECPSSVDVASLKSEFQHQYQQANGIALRTKLFAFNNTINKYAGKVPRVSNFVFTNKIISTILKKISGIATQRHLPIISIKSLDKIIQDAVNVKVKKEYIKQVYFFNDEFTNYLDTSIGVDALELLEALNYKVIHVKHKESGRALISKGLLEHAKNVANFNIKTFKDLITENTPLIGIEPSAILTFRDEYLKLADDKESAKTIAKYTFLIEEFIQNEIKAGNISSKQFHRLERTIKFHGHCYQKALSNQKSSFDILNLPENYNVSIITSGCCGMAGSFGYEKEHYAVSMQIGEQLLFPKIRNTSSEVIIAANGTSCRHQIKDGTQKEALHPVTILKQALI
;
A
#
# COMPACT_ATOMS: atom_id res chain seq x y z
N VAL A 1 21.94 7.59 13.45
CA VAL A 1 20.67 6.84 13.55
C VAL A 1 20.94 5.34 13.65
N GLN A 2 20.03 4.56 14.23
CA GLN A 2 20.12 3.10 14.17
C GLN A 2 19.65 2.58 12.79
N PRO A 3 20.15 1.42 12.31
CA PRO A 3 19.79 0.87 11.00
C PRO A 3 18.30 0.59 10.80
N GLY A 4 17.56 0.30 11.89
CA GLY A 4 16.14 -0.03 11.85
C GLY A 4 15.19 1.16 11.72
N VAL A 5 15.70 2.40 11.74
CA VAL A 5 14.89 3.61 11.59
C VAL A 5 14.29 3.67 10.19
N ILE A 6 12.98 3.91 10.08
CA ILE A 6 12.29 4.10 8.79
C ILE A 6 12.60 5.50 8.26
N ARG A 7 12.85 5.61 6.95
CA ARG A 7 13.25 6.89 6.33
C ARG A 7 12.22 8.01 6.55
N ASP A 8 10.93 7.76 6.36
CA ASP A 8 9.93 8.81 6.54
C ASP A 8 9.72 9.19 8.01
N GLU A 9 9.92 8.26 8.96
CA GLU A 9 9.95 8.62 10.39
C GLU A 9 11.15 9.52 10.72
N LEU A 10 12.32 9.20 10.16
CA LEU A 10 13.50 10.06 10.29
C LEU A 10 13.21 11.46 9.76
N ASN A 11 12.60 11.58 8.58
CA ASN A 11 12.33 12.89 8.02
C ASN A 11 11.21 13.65 8.74
N GLY A 12 10.19 12.96 9.26
CA GLY A 12 9.22 13.58 10.16
C GLY A 12 9.85 14.11 11.45
N TYR A 13 10.90 13.45 11.95
CA TYR A 13 11.69 13.95 13.08
C TYR A 13 12.60 15.13 12.71
N LEU A 14 13.18 15.14 11.51
CA LEU A 14 14.13 16.17 11.05
C LEU A 14 13.45 17.45 10.54
N GLU A 15 12.21 17.37 10.04
CA GLU A 15 11.49 18.48 9.42
C GLU A 15 11.45 19.77 10.29
N PRO A 16 11.19 19.73 11.62
CA PRO A 16 11.22 20.93 12.47
C PRO A 16 12.59 21.62 12.56
N TYR A 17 13.68 20.93 12.17
CA TYR A 17 15.03 21.47 12.14
C TYR A 17 15.41 22.06 10.78
N GLY A 18 14.49 22.08 9.80
CA GLY A 18 14.77 22.55 8.45
C GLY A 18 15.62 21.59 7.62
N LEU A 19 15.73 20.33 8.05
CA LEU A 19 16.60 19.32 7.43
C LEU A 19 15.81 18.07 7.01
N PHE A 20 16.37 17.31 6.07
CA PHE A 20 15.86 15.98 5.71
C PHE A 20 16.95 15.06 5.14
N PHE A 21 16.66 13.76 5.08
CA PHE A 21 17.48 12.79 4.36
C PHE A 21 17.02 12.68 2.89
N GLY A 22 17.90 13.11 1.98
CA GLY A 22 17.67 13.29 0.54
C GLY A 22 17.13 12.08 -0.24
N PRO A 23 17.80 10.91 -0.20
CA PRO A 23 17.38 9.72 -0.94
C PRO A 23 15.91 9.35 -0.65
N ASN A 24 15.13 9.14 -1.72
CA ASN A 24 13.68 9.06 -1.67
C ASN A 24 13.13 7.92 -2.54
N THR A 25 13.16 6.71 -1.99
CA THR A 25 12.61 5.50 -2.64
C THR A 25 11.08 5.48 -2.61
N SER A 26 10.46 4.71 -3.51
CA SER A 26 9.01 4.43 -3.48
C SER A 26 8.54 3.70 -2.21
N THR A 27 9.49 3.15 -1.43
CA THR A 27 9.24 2.43 -0.18
C THR A 27 9.58 3.25 1.08
N SER A 28 9.75 4.56 0.96
CA SER A 28 10.22 5.49 2.02
C SER A 28 9.53 5.34 3.39
N ASN A 29 8.25 4.96 3.39
CA ASN A 29 7.42 4.80 4.59
C ASN A 29 7.60 3.46 5.33
N ARG A 30 8.53 2.62 4.87
CA ARG A 30 8.77 1.27 5.43
C ARG A 30 10.17 0.74 5.20
N CYS A 31 10.93 1.29 4.25
CA CYS A 31 12.35 0.98 4.13
C CYS A 31 13.10 1.60 5.30
N MET A 32 14.09 0.86 5.77
CA MET A 32 14.91 1.26 6.91
C MET A 32 16.27 1.72 6.42
N ILE A 33 16.90 2.66 7.12
CA ILE A 33 18.20 3.24 6.74
C ILE A 33 19.27 2.16 6.52
N GLY A 34 19.29 1.10 7.33
CA GLY A 34 20.22 -0.02 7.16
C GLY A 34 20.06 -0.75 5.83
N GLY A 35 18.82 -0.95 5.38
CA GLY A 35 18.54 -1.52 4.06
C GLY A 35 18.92 -0.58 2.92
N MET A 36 18.68 0.73 3.10
CA MET A 36 19.10 1.74 2.12
C MET A 36 20.62 1.79 1.97
N VAL A 37 21.37 1.68 3.08
CA VAL A 37 22.83 1.55 3.05
C VAL A 37 23.24 0.22 2.41
N GLY A 38 22.61 -0.89 2.79
CA GLY A 38 22.88 -2.20 2.21
C GLY A 38 22.78 -2.24 0.69
N ASN A 39 21.77 -1.57 0.12
CA ASN A 39 21.50 -1.57 -1.32
C ASN A 39 22.07 -0.35 -2.05
N ASN A 40 22.65 0.63 -1.34
CA ASN A 40 22.95 1.96 -1.88
C ASN A 40 21.72 2.56 -2.60
N SER A 41 20.58 2.58 -1.92
CA SER A 41 19.31 3.00 -2.53
C SER A 41 19.32 4.47 -2.94
N SER A 42 18.48 4.82 -3.92
CA SER A 42 18.39 6.18 -4.46
C SER A 42 16.96 6.73 -4.45
N GLY A 43 16.25 6.68 -5.58
CA GLY A 43 14.86 7.08 -5.75
C GLY A 43 14.65 8.43 -6.45
N THR A 44 13.41 8.89 -6.53
CA THR A 44 12.94 9.85 -7.56
C THR A 44 13.65 11.20 -7.59
N THR A 45 14.30 11.60 -6.49
CA THR A 45 14.97 12.89 -6.35
C THR A 45 16.50 12.79 -6.39
N SER A 46 17.06 11.63 -6.78
CA SER A 46 18.51 11.40 -6.79
C SER A 46 19.27 12.32 -7.75
N ILE A 47 18.63 12.80 -8.82
CA ILE A 47 19.24 13.75 -9.76
C ILE A 47 19.61 15.08 -9.08
N ARG A 48 18.99 15.36 -7.93
CA ARG A 48 19.24 16.54 -7.10
C ARG A 48 20.02 16.22 -5.83
N TYR A 49 19.66 15.16 -5.13
CA TYR A 49 20.19 14.86 -3.79
C TYR A 49 21.15 13.67 -3.73
N GLY A 50 21.37 12.98 -4.85
CA GLY A 50 22.27 11.83 -4.94
C GLY A 50 21.72 10.53 -4.36
N VAL A 51 22.64 9.60 -4.10
CA VAL A 51 22.34 8.24 -3.62
C VAL A 51 22.70 8.08 -2.15
N THR A 52 22.32 6.97 -1.52
CA THR A 52 22.60 6.73 -0.10
C THR A 52 24.11 6.77 0.21
N ARG A 53 24.96 6.25 -0.68
CA ARG A 53 26.43 6.28 -0.55
C ARG A 53 27.01 7.68 -0.40
N ASP A 54 26.36 8.71 -0.92
CA ASP A 54 26.81 10.10 -0.79
C ASP A 54 26.54 10.67 0.60
N LYS A 55 25.56 10.10 1.29
CA LYS A 55 25.08 10.59 2.57
C LYS A 55 25.66 9.83 3.77
N VAL A 56 26.37 8.72 3.57
CA VAL A 56 26.96 7.97 4.70
C VAL A 56 28.33 8.52 5.06
N LEU A 57 28.45 9.04 6.29
CA LEU A 57 29.68 9.62 6.82
C LEU A 57 30.49 8.62 7.65
N GLU A 58 29.80 7.83 8.49
CA GLU A 58 30.41 6.87 9.42
C GLU A 58 29.46 5.69 9.66
N ILE A 59 30.01 4.49 9.79
CA ILE A 59 29.30 3.26 10.11
C ILE A 59 29.98 2.59 11.31
N ASP A 60 29.23 2.45 12.39
CA ASP A 60 29.56 1.49 13.45
C ASP A 60 29.07 0.12 13.02
N ALA A 61 29.93 -0.90 13.10
CA ALA A 61 29.63 -2.23 12.62
C ALA A 61 30.13 -3.34 13.54
N ILE A 62 29.52 -4.52 13.39
CA ILE A 62 30.01 -5.80 13.90
C ILE A 62 30.63 -6.59 12.74
N LEU A 63 31.87 -7.03 12.94
CA LEU A 63 32.61 -7.86 12.00
C LEU A 63 32.31 -9.35 12.20
N SER A 64 32.77 -10.19 11.28
CA SER A 64 32.50 -11.63 11.25
C SER A 64 33.02 -12.39 12.48
N ASP A 65 34.05 -11.85 13.16
CA ASP A 65 34.58 -12.37 14.42
C ASP A 65 33.84 -11.86 15.68
N GLY A 66 32.80 -11.04 15.50
CA GLY A 66 32.03 -10.42 16.58
C GLY A 66 32.64 -9.13 17.14
N SER A 67 33.82 -8.71 16.68
CA SER A 67 34.44 -7.45 17.10
C SER A 67 33.70 -6.23 16.55
N LYS A 68 33.82 -5.11 17.27
CA LYS A 68 33.28 -3.81 16.83
C LYS A 68 34.29 -3.09 15.95
N ALA A 69 33.81 -2.44 14.91
CA ALA A 69 34.61 -1.59 14.02
C ALA A 69 33.88 -0.27 13.74
N VAL A 70 34.64 0.78 13.44
CA VAL A 70 34.11 2.07 13.03
C VAL A 70 34.75 2.49 11.72
N PHE A 71 33.96 2.56 10.67
CA PHE A 71 34.40 2.99 9.35
C PHE A 71 33.99 4.44 9.12
N LYS A 72 34.91 5.25 8.58
CA LYS A 72 34.71 6.66 8.22
C LYS A 72 35.82 7.11 7.28
N ALA A 73 35.75 8.35 6.80
CA ALA A 73 36.87 8.98 6.11
C ALA A 73 38.07 9.14 7.05
N LEU A 74 39.25 8.67 6.62
CA LEU A 74 40.48 8.68 7.42
C LEU A 74 41.55 9.61 6.82
N SER A 75 42.31 10.28 7.70
CA SER A 75 43.54 10.97 7.29
C SER A 75 44.66 9.96 6.98
N GLN A 76 45.72 10.41 6.29
CA GLN A 76 46.87 9.54 6.01
C GLN A 76 47.54 9.00 7.29
N GLU A 77 47.57 9.79 8.35
CA GLU A 77 48.08 9.39 9.67
C GLU A 77 47.20 8.30 10.29
N ASP A 78 45.89 8.49 10.29
CA ASP A 78 44.93 7.51 10.82
C ASP A 78 45.02 6.18 10.07
N ILE A 79 45.20 6.22 8.74
CA ILE A 79 45.37 5.02 7.91
C ILE A 79 46.63 4.26 8.34
N ASN A 80 47.75 4.96 8.52
CA ASN A 80 49.00 4.32 8.96
C ASN A 80 48.84 3.68 10.35
N ASN A 81 48.16 4.38 11.27
CA ASN A 81 47.87 3.86 12.62
C ASN A 81 46.98 2.60 12.56
N LYS A 82 45.91 2.63 11.75
CA LYS A 82 45.00 1.49 11.56
C LYS A 82 45.72 0.29 10.94
N LYS A 83 46.55 0.50 9.90
CA LYS A 83 47.32 -0.56 9.25
C LYS A 83 48.30 -1.27 10.20
N ASN A 84 48.81 -0.57 11.21
CA ASN A 84 49.78 -1.11 12.17
C ASN A 84 49.11 -1.76 13.40
N THR A 85 47.79 -1.68 13.52
CA THR A 85 47.05 -2.24 14.65
C THR A 85 46.65 -3.69 14.35
N VAL A 86 46.94 -4.62 15.27
CA VAL A 86 46.59 -6.06 15.14
C VAL A 86 45.12 -6.28 15.58
N THR A 87 44.19 -5.63 14.88
CA THR A 87 42.74 -5.83 15.03
C THR A 87 42.13 -6.31 13.71
N ALA A 88 40.94 -6.91 13.76
CA ALA A 88 40.22 -7.29 12.53
C ALA A 88 39.95 -6.08 11.62
N GLU A 89 39.60 -4.93 12.19
CA GLU A 89 39.48 -3.67 11.45
C GLU A 89 40.81 -3.24 10.81
N GLY A 90 41.92 -3.29 11.56
CA GLY A 90 43.26 -2.95 11.05
C GLY A 90 43.68 -3.85 9.89
N LYS A 91 43.42 -5.15 10.01
CA LYS A 91 43.64 -6.15 8.94
C LYS A 91 42.81 -5.82 7.69
N ILE A 92 41.54 -5.44 7.85
CA ILE A 92 40.68 -5.03 6.74
C ILE A 92 41.28 -3.85 5.97
N TYR A 93 41.71 -2.79 6.68
CA TYR A 93 42.36 -1.64 6.03
C TYR A 93 43.67 -2.05 5.35
N HIS A 94 44.53 -2.80 6.04
CA HIS A 94 45.82 -3.22 5.52
C HIS A 94 45.67 -4.05 4.24
N GLU A 95 44.93 -5.15 4.29
CA GLU A 95 44.83 -6.10 3.18
C GLU A 95 44.03 -5.52 2.01
N THR A 96 42.98 -4.72 2.26
CA THR A 96 42.23 -4.05 1.19
C THR A 96 43.08 -3.04 0.44
N ILE A 97 43.89 -2.23 1.16
CA ILE A 97 44.78 -1.26 0.53
C ILE A 97 45.85 -1.96 -0.30
N GLU A 98 46.56 -2.95 0.25
CA GLU A 98 47.62 -3.65 -0.49
C GLU A 98 47.05 -4.39 -1.71
N LEU A 99 45.81 -4.90 -1.63
CA LEU A 99 45.14 -5.55 -2.76
C LEU A 99 44.85 -4.58 -3.93
N LEU A 100 44.48 -3.33 -3.64
CA LEU A 100 44.08 -2.32 -4.65
C LEU A 100 45.23 -1.39 -5.08
N LYS A 101 46.38 -1.46 -4.40
CA LYS A 101 47.54 -0.59 -4.64
C LYS A 101 48.24 -0.76 -6.00
N PRO A 102 48.35 -1.96 -6.61
CA PRO A 102 49.02 -2.11 -7.90
C PRO A 102 48.35 -1.27 -9.00
N LYS A 103 49.14 -0.67 -9.88
CA LYS A 103 48.62 0.25 -10.92
C LYS A 103 47.85 -0.49 -12.01
N GLU A 104 48.21 -1.73 -12.27
CA GLU A 104 47.52 -2.63 -13.18
C GLU A 104 46.12 -2.97 -12.66
N VAL A 105 45.98 -3.17 -11.34
CA VAL A 105 44.68 -3.38 -10.69
C VAL A 105 43.80 -2.13 -10.83
N GLN A 106 44.35 -0.95 -10.54
CA GLN A 106 43.60 0.31 -10.67
C GLN A 106 43.13 0.55 -12.11
N ALA A 107 44.00 0.31 -13.11
CA ALA A 107 43.64 0.44 -14.52
C ALA A 107 42.59 -0.60 -14.94
N GLY A 108 42.68 -1.84 -14.45
CA GLY A 108 41.70 -2.89 -14.67
C GLY A 108 40.32 -2.55 -14.09
N ILE A 109 40.26 -1.92 -12.92
CA ILE A 109 39.01 -1.43 -12.32
C ILE A 109 38.41 -0.33 -13.18
N VAL A 110 39.19 0.70 -13.52
CA VAL A 110 38.71 1.86 -14.31
C VAL A 110 38.23 1.47 -15.71
N SER A 111 38.83 0.46 -16.32
CA SER A 111 38.48 0.03 -17.69
C SER A 111 37.20 -0.80 -17.78
N GLU A 112 36.91 -1.62 -16.76
CA GLU A 112 35.81 -2.58 -16.78
C GLU A 112 34.58 -2.16 -15.95
N PHE A 113 34.74 -1.31 -14.93
CA PHE A 113 33.59 -0.82 -14.14
C PHE A 113 32.69 0.11 -14.98
N PRO A 114 31.40 0.27 -14.58
CA PRO A 114 30.49 1.17 -15.28
C PRO A 114 31.02 2.61 -15.34
N ASP A 115 30.58 3.37 -16.35
CA ASP A 115 31.00 4.77 -16.55
C ASP A 115 30.73 5.59 -15.26
N PRO A 116 31.74 6.29 -14.70
CA PRO A 116 31.57 7.11 -13.50
C PRO A 116 30.50 8.21 -13.61
N GLN A 117 30.13 8.63 -14.82
CA GLN A 117 29.02 9.58 -15.05
C GLN A 117 27.67 8.99 -14.65
N ILE A 118 27.54 7.66 -14.64
CA ILE A 118 26.34 6.97 -14.17
C ILE A 118 26.35 7.02 -12.66
N HIS A 119 25.58 7.95 -12.11
CA HIS A 119 25.57 8.17 -10.66
C HIS A 119 24.92 7.01 -9.89
N ARG A 120 23.87 6.43 -10.48
CA ARG A 120 23.20 5.25 -9.93
C ARG A 120 23.86 3.98 -10.46
N ARG A 121 24.85 3.47 -9.73
CA ARG A 121 25.52 2.22 -10.08
C ARG A 121 25.90 1.41 -8.85
N ASN A 122 25.54 0.14 -8.91
CA ASN A 122 25.95 -0.93 -8.03
C ASN A 122 26.32 -2.12 -8.93
N THR A 123 27.57 -2.53 -8.90
CA THR A 123 28.06 -3.68 -9.68
C THR A 123 29.14 -4.37 -8.86
N GLY A 124 28.69 -5.19 -7.91
CA GLY A 124 29.52 -5.72 -6.83
C GLY A 124 29.94 -4.64 -5.82
N TYR A 125 31.08 -4.85 -5.16
CA TYR A 125 31.60 -3.85 -4.22
C TYR A 125 32.22 -2.68 -4.98
N ALA A 126 31.95 -1.45 -4.54
CA ALA A 126 32.43 -0.22 -5.17
C ALA A 126 33.91 0.04 -4.90
N ILE A 127 34.76 -0.84 -5.43
CA ILE A 127 36.22 -0.68 -5.39
C ILE A 127 36.69 0.45 -6.30
N ASP A 128 35.91 0.81 -7.31
CA ASP A 128 36.09 2.00 -8.17
C ASP A 128 36.05 3.30 -7.33
N GLU A 129 35.11 3.39 -6.39
CA GLU A 129 35.03 4.52 -5.45
C GLU A 129 36.19 4.52 -4.45
N ILE A 130 36.69 3.35 -4.05
CA ILE A 130 37.81 3.25 -3.09
C ILE A 130 39.13 3.71 -3.71
N ILE A 131 39.42 3.31 -4.95
CA ILE A 131 40.63 3.74 -5.66
C ILE A 131 40.60 5.23 -6.02
N ASN A 132 39.43 5.89 -5.94
CA ASN A 132 39.29 7.33 -6.07
C ASN A 132 39.57 8.07 -4.73
N SER A 133 40.73 7.80 -4.13
CA SER A 133 41.17 8.47 -2.90
C SER A 133 42.65 8.79 -2.92
N ASN A 134 43.05 9.71 -2.04
CA ASN A 134 44.43 10.20 -1.86
C ASN A 134 45.48 9.11 -1.56
N VAL A 135 45.04 7.90 -1.21
CA VAL A 135 45.92 6.73 -1.00
C VAL A 135 46.40 6.10 -2.32
N PHE A 136 45.58 6.16 -3.36
CA PHE A 136 45.82 5.45 -4.62
C PHE A 136 46.16 6.38 -5.79
N ASN A 137 45.62 7.61 -5.78
CA ASN A 137 45.82 8.62 -6.82
C ASN A 137 45.89 10.04 -6.23
N ASN A 138 45.99 11.07 -7.08
CA ASN A 138 46.07 12.48 -6.66
C ASN A 138 44.68 13.09 -6.30
N SER A 139 43.70 12.28 -5.88
CA SER A 139 42.37 12.75 -5.47
C SER A 139 42.45 13.53 -4.16
N GLN A 140 41.55 14.51 -4.01
CA GLN A 140 41.37 15.25 -2.75
C GLN A 140 40.54 14.47 -1.73
N ASN A 141 39.94 13.35 -2.13
CA ASN A 141 39.09 12.55 -1.25
C ASN A 141 39.93 11.67 -0.33
N ASN A 142 39.61 11.70 0.96
CA ASN A 142 40.15 10.76 1.93
C ASN A 142 39.58 9.35 1.72
N LEU A 143 40.39 8.32 1.99
CA LEU A 143 39.91 6.93 1.98
C LEU A 143 38.76 6.74 2.98
N ASN A 144 37.63 6.24 2.50
CA ASN A 144 36.44 5.99 3.31
C ASN A 144 35.80 4.63 2.96
N LEU A 145 35.99 3.61 3.81
CA LEU A 145 35.39 2.30 3.59
C LEU A 145 33.86 2.25 3.79
N CYS A 146 33.22 3.32 4.29
CA CYS A 146 31.76 3.44 4.22
C CYS A 146 31.27 3.39 2.77
N LYS A 147 32.06 3.87 1.82
CA LYS A 147 31.76 3.75 0.39
C LYS A 147 31.67 2.28 0.01
N LEU A 148 32.62 1.43 0.40
CA LEU A 148 32.57 -0.01 0.14
C LEU A 148 31.39 -0.71 0.82
N LEU A 149 31.11 -0.37 2.08
CA LEU A 149 30.04 -0.99 2.86
C LEU A 149 28.64 -0.60 2.37
N THR A 150 28.49 0.58 1.79
CA THR A 150 27.23 1.02 1.17
C THR A 150 27.08 0.31 -0.19
N GLY A 151 26.04 -0.50 -0.37
CA GLY A 151 25.91 -1.41 -1.51
C GLY A 151 26.51 -2.80 -1.27
N SER A 152 27.02 -3.10 -0.07
CA SER A 152 27.57 -4.44 0.24
C SER A 152 26.53 -5.50 0.58
N GLU A 153 25.25 -5.11 0.68
CA GLU A 153 24.12 -5.98 1.00
C GLU A 153 24.31 -6.79 2.30
N GLY A 154 25.07 -6.26 3.28
CA GLY A 154 25.35 -6.95 4.53
C GLY A 154 26.24 -8.19 4.37
N THR A 155 26.96 -8.31 3.25
CA THR A 155 27.92 -9.40 3.01
C THR A 155 29.29 -9.13 3.65
N LEU A 156 29.60 -7.89 4.03
CA LEU A 156 30.91 -7.53 4.58
C LEU A 156 30.88 -7.27 6.09
N ALA A 157 29.83 -6.63 6.60
CA ALA A 157 29.66 -6.34 8.01
C ALA A 157 28.19 -6.09 8.37
N ILE A 158 27.86 -6.15 9.66
CA ILE A 158 26.53 -5.79 10.18
C ILE A 158 26.59 -4.40 10.79
N SER A 159 25.97 -3.41 10.15
CA SER A 159 25.89 -2.05 10.69
C SER A 159 25.02 -2.00 11.96
N THR A 160 25.46 -1.27 12.98
CA THR A 160 24.75 -1.05 14.25
C THR A 160 24.36 0.41 14.49
N ALA A 161 25.10 1.35 13.90
CA ALA A 161 24.75 2.77 13.85
C ALA A 161 25.33 3.42 12.61
N ILE A 162 24.63 4.41 12.08
CA ILE A 162 25.00 5.10 10.83
C ILE A 162 24.91 6.61 11.07
N LYS A 163 25.99 7.33 10.78
CA LYS A 163 26.03 8.80 10.75
C LYS A 163 25.76 9.26 9.32
N LEU A 164 24.72 10.07 9.17
CA LEU A 164 24.24 10.55 7.87
C LEU A 164 24.52 12.04 7.71
N ALA A 165 24.90 12.45 6.50
CA ALA A 165 24.75 13.81 6.04
C ALA A 165 23.27 14.06 5.69
N LEU A 166 22.79 15.26 6.00
CA LEU A 166 21.43 15.71 5.75
C LEU A 166 21.46 16.88 4.77
N ASP A 167 20.33 17.09 4.11
CA ASP A 167 20.10 18.19 3.17
C ASP A 167 19.12 19.20 3.80
N ASP A 168 19.20 20.46 3.39
CA ASP A 168 18.18 21.45 3.72
C ASP A 168 16.84 21.07 3.08
N LEU A 169 15.71 21.44 3.71
CA LEU A 169 14.39 21.15 3.15
C LEU A 169 14.26 21.67 1.70
N PRO A 170 13.58 20.91 0.82
CA PRO A 170 13.36 21.35 -0.55
C PRO A 170 12.56 22.66 -0.59
N PRO A 171 12.66 23.44 -1.68
CA PRO A 171 11.91 24.68 -1.82
C PRO A 171 10.40 24.50 -1.67
N SER A 172 9.76 25.56 -1.18
CA SER A 172 8.37 25.55 -0.72
C SER A 172 7.33 25.45 -1.84
N TYR A 173 7.61 25.98 -3.04
CA TYR A 173 6.74 25.85 -4.19
C TYR A 173 7.23 24.75 -5.13
N ASN A 174 6.30 23.92 -5.61
CA ASN A 174 6.58 22.91 -6.62
C ASN A 174 5.55 22.89 -7.74
N ALA A 175 6.01 22.46 -8.90
CA ALA A 175 5.17 22.18 -10.06
C ALA A 175 5.67 20.94 -10.77
N MET A 176 4.75 20.21 -11.41
CA MET A 176 5.07 19.06 -12.24
C MET A 176 4.51 19.26 -13.63
N VAL A 177 5.35 19.09 -14.64
CA VAL A 177 4.93 19.06 -16.05
C VAL A 177 4.90 17.61 -16.51
N ALA A 178 3.74 17.12 -16.90
CA ALA A 178 3.52 15.77 -17.40
C ALA A 178 3.33 15.77 -18.92
N PHE A 179 4.37 15.37 -19.64
CA PHE A 179 4.40 15.25 -21.09
C PHE A 179 3.81 13.90 -21.53
N HIS A 180 2.96 13.92 -22.55
CA HIS A 180 2.30 12.71 -23.06
C HIS A 180 2.79 12.34 -24.46
N PHE A 181 3.00 11.05 -24.71
CA PHE A 181 3.64 10.57 -25.94
C PHE A 181 2.86 9.44 -26.62
N ASN A 182 2.97 9.38 -27.95
CA ASN A 182 2.46 8.28 -28.77
C ASN A 182 3.44 7.10 -28.89
N SER A 183 4.67 7.23 -28.41
CA SER A 183 5.67 6.16 -28.37
C SER A 183 6.62 6.32 -27.18
N ILE A 184 7.14 5.19 -26.70
CA ILE A 184 8.18 5.14 -25.65
C ILE A 184 9.47 5.80 -26.14
N GLU A 185 9.83 5.60 -27.40
CA GLU A 185 11.01 6.19 -28.02
C GLU A 185 10.99 7.72 -27.98
N ASN A 186 9.87 8.35 -28.34
CA ASN A 186 9.73 9.81 -28.28
C ASN A 186 9.82 10.33 -26.84
N CYS A 187 9.28 9.58 -25.88
CA CYS A 187 9.36 9.91 -24.46
C CYS A 187 10.81 9.97 -23.98
N LEU A 188 11.60 8.94 -24.32
CA LEU A 188 12.99 8.83 -23.90
C LEU A 188 13.92 9.78 -24.64
N LYS A 189 13.64 10.10 -25.92
CA LYS A 189 14.35 11.15 -26.67
C LYS A 189 14.17 12.54 -26.05
N LEU A 190 13.06 12.80 -25.35
CA LEU A 190 12.85 14.09 -24.69
C LEU A 190 13.68 14.25 -23.40
N VAL A 191 14.15 13.15 -22.80
CA VAL A 191 14.83 13.16 -21.49
C VAL A 191 16.07 14.06 -21.51
N GLU A 192 16.96 13.91 -22.50
CA GLU A 192 18.19 14.70 -22.57
C GLU A 192 17.91 16.22 -22.69
N PRO A 193 17.02 16.70 -23.58
CA PRO A 193 16.63 18.12 -23.62
C PRO A 193 16.07 18.65 -22.30
N VAL A 194 15.15 17.92 -21.64
CA VAL A 194 14.53 18.42 -20.40
C VAL A 194 15.49 18.38 -19.21
N MET A 195 16.46 17.46 -19.22
CA MET A 195 17.51 17.38 -18.18
C MET A 195 18.53 18.53 -18.25
N GLN A 196 18.49 19.39 -19.28
CA GLN A 196 19.20 20.68 -19.28
C GLN A 196 18.58 21.70 -18.32
N HIS A 197 17.39 21.42 -17.78
CA HIS A 197 16.70 22.23 -16.79
C HIS A 197 16.99 21.72 -15.36
N HIS A 198 16.78 22.58 -14.36
CA HIS A 198 17.04 22.27 -12.96
C HIS A 198 15.91 21.44 -12.34
N LEU A 199 15.73 20.21 -12.82
CA LEU A 199 14.68 19.30 -12.38
C LEU A 199 15.00 18.65 -11.02
N TYR A 200 13.96 18.44 -10.22
CA TYR A 200 14.00 17.67 -8.98
C TYR A 200 13.62 16.21 -9.18
N ALA A 201 12.80 15.92 -10.20
CA ALA A 201 12.45 14.58 -10.63
C ALA A 201 12.21 14.57 -12.15
N CYS A 202 12.51 13.44 -12.80
CA CYS A 202 12.25 13.19 -14.22
C CYS A 202 11.94 11.70 -14.38
N GLU A 203 10.65 11.38 -14.32
CA GLU A 203 10.12 10.03 -14.13
C GLU A 203 9.26 9.59 -15.32
N MET A 204 9.34 8.32 -15.72
CA MET A 204 8.56 7.79 -16.84
C MET A 204 7.62 6.67 -16.38
N MET A 205 6.43 6.60 -16.99
CA MET A 205 5.51 5.45 -16.92
C MET A 205 4.91 5.13 -18.30
N ASP A 206 4.78 3.84 -18.60
CA ASP A 206 4.15 3.35 -19.84
C ASP A 206 2.63 3.14 -19.75
N ASP A 207 2.02 2.81 -20.88
CA ASP A 207 0.60 2.51 -20.96
C ASP A 207 0.18 1.23 -20.23
N THR A 208 1.07 0.26 -20.05
CA THR A 208 0.77 -0.95 -19.27
C THR A 208 0.39 -0.56 -17.84
N ILE A 209 1.24 0.23 -17.17
CA ILE A 209 0.95 0.70 -15.80
C ILE A 209 -0.26 1.63 -15.80
N LEU A 210 -0.34 2.57 -16.75
CA LEU A 210 -1.47 3.50 -16.82
C LEU A 210 -2.80 2.78 -17.02
N ASN A 211 -2.85 1.69 -17.78
CA ASN A 211 -4.06 0.91 -17.95
C ASN A 211 -4.45 0.17 -16.65
N LEU A 212 -3.48 -0.33 -15.89
CA LEU A 212 -3.74 -0.97 -14.60
C LEU A 212 -4.31 0.01 -13.56
N THR A 213 -3.96 1.30 -13.63
CA THR A 213 -4.54 2.31 -12.73
C THR A 213 -6.05 2.53 -12.95
N LYS A 214 -6.60 2.23 -14.14
CA LYS A 214 -8.05 2.35 -14.44
C LYS A 214 -8.91 1.41 -13.59
N HIS A 215 -8.31 0.33 -13.09
CA HIS A 215 -9.00 -0.70 -12.31
C HIS A 215 -8.60 -0.70 -10.82
N ASN A 216 -7.81 0.29 -10.38
CA ASN A 216 -7.49 0.49 -8.98
C ASN A 216 -8.22 1.75 -8.47
N LYS A 217 -9.13 1.58 -7.50
CA LYS A 217 -10.02 2.65 -7.01
C LYS A 217 -9.29 3.91 -6.55
N THR A 218 -8.15 3.75 -5.87
CA THR A 218 -7.36 4.90 -5.38
C THR A 218 -6.65 5.57 -6.54
N GLN A 219 -6.01 4.80 -7.43
CA GLN A 219 -5.23 5.38 -8.52
C GLN A 219 -6.09 5.96 -9.63
N GLU A 220 -7.29 5.44 -9.87
CA GLU A 220 -8.26 6.02 -10.81
C GLU A 220 -8.49 7.51 -10.53
N GLN A 221 -8.60 7.90 -9.26
CA GLN A 221 -8.77 9.30 -8.84
C GLN A 221 -7.54 10.16 -9.10
N ASN A 222 -6.34 9.56 -9.07
CA ASN A 222 -5.08 10.24 -9.32
C ASN A 222 -4.80 10.45 -10.82
N ARG A 223 -5.66 9.96 -11.73
CA ARG A 223 -5.49 10.09 -13.19
C ARG A 223 -6.02 11.39 -13.80
N PHE A 224 -6.48 12.35 -13.01
CA PHE A 224 -7.17 13.57 -13.48
C PHE A 224 -6.39 14.41 -14.52
N PHE A 225 -5.07 14.23 -14.62
CA PHE A 225 -4.20 14.94 -15.54
C PHE A 225 -3.86 14.17 -16.83
N ILE A 226 -4.34 12.92 -16.96
CA ILE A 226 -4.02 12.08 -18.11
C ILE A 226 -4.89 12.46 -19.31
N GLU A 227 -4.26 12.92 -20.39
CA GLU A 227 -4.93 13.32 -21.62
C GLU A 227 -4.86 12.22 -22.69
N GLY A 228 -6.02 11.74 -23.15
CA GLY A 228 -6.12 10.68 -24.15
C GLY A 228 -5.67 9.32 -23.63
N ASN A 229 -4.96 8.55 -24.48
CA ASN A 229 -4.39 7.24 -24.14
C ASN A 229 -2.89 7.23 -24.45
N PRO A 230 -2.06 7.91 -23.63
CA PRO A 230 -0.63 8.00 -23.87
C PRO A 230 0.02 6.61 -23.86
N LYS A 231 0.98 6.39 -24.76
CA LYS A 231 1.90 5.24 -24.71
C LYS A 231 2.95 5.38 -23.63
N ALA A 232 3.32 6.61 -23.30
CA ALA A 232 4.17 6.93 -22.17
C ALA A 232 3.85 8.34 -21.65
N ILE A 233 4.13 8.55 -20.37
CA ILE A 233 4.18 9.87 -19.75
C ILE A 233 5.58 10.14 -19.19
N LEU A 234 6.07 11.37 -19.33
CA LEU A 234 7.28 11.86 -18.66
C LEU A 234 6.89 12.96 -17.67
N MET A 235 7.22 12.78 -16.41
CA MET A 235 6.83 13.63 -15.30
C MET A 235 8.06 14.37 -14.78
N CYS A 236 8.13 15.67 -15.05
CA CYS A 236 9.25 16.54 -14.70
C CYS A 236 8.84 17.48 -13.56
N GLU A 237 9.50 17.37 -12.41
CA GLU A 237 9.23 18.23 -11.25
C GLU A 237 10.23 19.40 -11.17
N LEU A 238 9.70 20.60 -10.98
CA LEU A 238 10.43 21.84 -10.71
C LEU A 238 10.06 22.35 -9.32
N ARG A 239 11.02 22.97 -8.62
CA ARG A 239 10.81 23.59 -7.31
C ARG A 239 11.60 24.89 -7.17
N ASP A 240 11.00 25.87 -6.51
CA ASP A 240 11.62 27.16 -6.19
C ASP A 240 10.95 27.79 -4.95
N ASP A 241 11.62 28.72 -4.28
CA ASP A 241 11.03 29.48 -3.17
C ASP A 241 10.29 30.72 -3.65
N SER A 242 10.37 31.05 -4.94
CA SER A 242 9.57 32.08 -5.58
C SER A 242 8.63 31.49 -6.62
N GLU A 243 7.32 31.66 -6.41
CA GLU A 243 6.30 31.26 -7.39
C GLU A 243 6.53 31.91 -8.77
N SER A 244 7.00 33.16 -8.80
CA SER A 244 7.31 33.87 -10.05
C SER A 244 8.50 33.28 -10.81
N VAL A 245 9.52 32.79 -10.10
CA VAL A 245 10.69 32.14 -10.69
C VAL A 245 10.31 30.73 -11.15
N LEU A 246 9.55 30.00 -10.33
CA LEU A 246 9.00 28.70 -10.69
C LEU A 246 8.19 28.79 -11.99
N GLN A 247 7.32 29.80 -12.14
CA GLN A 247 6.55 29.98 -13.37
C GLN A 247 7.46 30.19 -14.60
N LYS A 248 8.52 31.00 -14.48
CA LYS A 248 9.50 31.18 -15.57
C LYS A 248 10.23 29.87 -15.91
N GLN A 249 10.52 29.04 -14.92
CA GLN A 249 11.14 27.73 -15.15
C GLN A 249 10.18 26.78 -15.89
N ILE A 250 8.89 26.78 -15.51
CA ILE A 250 7.84 26.02 -16.20
C ILE A 250 7.75 26.46 -17.67
N ASP A 251 7.67 27.77 -17.94
CA ASP A 251 7.52 28.30 -19.30
C ASP A 251 8.72 27.90 -20.18
N LYS A 252 9.94 28.01 -19.64
CA LYS A 252 11.16 27.56 -20.35
C LYS A 252 11.14 26.07 -20.66
N LEU A 253 10.71 25.23 -19.70
CA LEU A 253 10.63 23.79 -19.88
C LEU A 253 9.60 23.41 -20.95
N LEU A 254 8.45 24.11 -20.98
CA LEU A 254 7.43 23.92 -22.01
C LEU A 254 7.93 24.29 -23.40
N VAL A 255 8.64 25.42 -23.54
CA VAL A 255 9.25 25.85 -24.81
C VAL A 255 10.25 24.82 -25.31
N ALA A 256 11.20 24.40 -24.46
CA ALA A 256 12.22 23.42 -24.82
C ALA A 256 11.59 22.09 -25.29
N SER A 257 10.50 21.65 -24.65
CA SER A 257 9.79 20.46 -25.11
C SER A 257 9.02 20.68 -26.42
N ALA A 258 8.37 21.82 -26.59
CA ALA A 258 7.55 22.11 -27.78
C ALA A 258 8.40 22.14 -29.06
N GLU A 259 9.64 22.66 -28.98
CA GLU A 259 10.60 22.71 -30.10
C GLU A 259 10.99 21.31 -30.63
N THR A 260 10.87 20.27 -29.81
CA THR A 260 11.18 18.89 -30.24
C THR A 260 10.06 18.22 -31.04
N HIS A 261 8.81 18.70 -30.90
CA HIS A 261 7.60 18.09 -31.46
C HIS A 261 7.39 16.59 -31.09
N LEU A 262 7.95 16.13 -29.97
CA LEU A 262 7.89 14.71 -29.57
C LEU A 262 6.61 14.34 -28.77
N SER A 263 6.09 15.28 -27.97
CA SER A 263 4.91 15.11 -27.10
C SER A 263 3.67 15.77 -27.67
N TYR A 264 2.48 15.22 -27.36
CA TYR A 264 1.20 15.75 -27.85
C TYR A 264 0.39 16.52 -26.80
N ALA A 265 0.69 16.37 -25.50
CA ALA A 265 0.02 17.08 -24.40
C ALA A 265 0.97 17.38 -23.24
N TYR A 266 0.63 18.42 -22.45
CA TYR A 266 1.50 19.11 -21.50
C TYR A 266 0.77 19.50 -20.21
N ALA A 267 0.40 18.53 -19.37
CA ALA A 267 -0.36 18.83 -18.16
C ALA A 267 0.54 19.47 -17.09
N VAL A 268 0.19 20.67 -16.62
CA VAL A 268 0.91 21.38 -15.54
C VAL A 268 0.16 21.24 -14.22
N LEU A 269 0.81 20.65 -13.22
CA LEU A 269 0.27 20.37 -11.90
C LEU A 269 0.96 21.23 -10.85
N LYS A 270 0.19 21.71 -9.86
CA LYS A 270 0.69 22.52 -8.73
C LYS A 270 0.07 22.04 -7.41
N GLY A 271 0.78 22.24 -6.30
CA GLY A 271 0.29 21.90 -4.96
C GLY A 271 -0.07 20.42 -4.82
N ASP A 272 -1.23 20.12 -4.21
CA ASP A 272 -1.68 18.74 -3.94
C ASP A 272 -1.82 17.87 -5.20
N ASN A 273 -2.04 18.48 -6.36
CA ASN A 273 -2.10 17.76 -7.63
C ASN A 273 -0.75 17.12 -8.01
N VAL A 274 0.38 17.71 -7.60
CA VAL A 274 1.71 17.09 -7.75
C VAL A 274 1.79 15.83 -6.89
N ASN A 275 1.33 15.89 -5.63
CA ASN A 275 1.34 14.74 -4.72
C ASN A 275 0.53 13.56 -5.28
N LYS A 276 -0.67 13.82 -5.83
CA LYS A 276 -1.49 12.77 -6.47
C LYS A 276 -0.78 12.09 -7.64
N ALA A 277 -0.09 12.87 -8.48
CA ALA A 277 0.68 12.34 -9.59
C ALA A 277 1.88 11.51 -9.10
N VAL A 278 2.60 12.00 -8.08
CA VAL A 278 3.69 11.25 -7.43
C VAL A 278 3.20 9.95 -6.82
N GLU A 279 2.06 9.94 -6.14
CA GLU A 279 1.47 8.72 -5.58
C GLU A 279 1.06 7.71 -6.66
N LEU A 280 0.54 8.19 -7.80
CA LEU A 280 0.29 7.35 -8.98
C LEU A 280 1.60 6.72 -9.50
N ARG A 281 2.67 7.51 -9.60
CA ARG A 281 4.00 7.02 -10.02
C ARG A 281 4.60 6.00 -9.06
N LYS A 282 4.49 6.23 -7.75
CA LYS A 282 4.96 5.30 -6.70
C LYS A 282 4.19 3.98 -6.72
N ALA A 283 2.90 4.00 -7.05
CA ALA A 283 2.06 2.81 -7.10
C ALA A 283 2.40 1.85 -8.26
N GLY A 284 3.13 2.32 -9.28
CA GLY A 284 3.39 1.60 -10.54
C GLY A 284 3.83 0.14 -10.37
N LEU A 285 4.85 -0.11 -9.55
CA LEU A 285 5.37 -1.46 -9.29
C LEU A 285 4.31 -2.39 -8.69
N GLY A 286 3.56 -1.91 -7.69
CA GLY A 286 2.55 -2.72 -7.04
C GLY A 286 1.35 -3.01 -7.94
N LEU A 287 1.01 -2.10 -8.85
CA LEU A 287 -0.07 -2.27 -9.82
C LEU A 287 0.19 -3.44 -10.78
N LEU A 288 1.45 -3.74 -11.12
CA LEU A 288 1.81 -4.89 -11.97
C LEU A 288 1.32 -6.23 -11.41
N GLY A 289 1.10 -6.34 -10.09
CA GLY A 289 0.48 -7.51 -9.47
C GLY A 289 -0.93 -7.82 -10.00
N ASN A 290 -1.64 -6.80 -10.50
CA ASN A 290 -3.01 -6.89 -11.01
C ASN A 290 -3.13 -7.48 -12.43
N MET A 291 -2.01 -7.75 -13.11
CA MET A 291 -2.05 -8.47 -14.40
C MET A 291 -2.75 -9.82 -14.22
N VAL A 292 -3.79 -10.10 -14.99
CA VAL A 292 -4.64 -11.28 -14.78
C VAL A 292 -4.01 -12.53 -15.39
N GLY A 293 -3.91 -13.61 -14.61
CA GLY A 293 -3.35 -14.89 -15.03
C GLY A 293 -1.93 -15.16 -14.52
N ASP A 294 -1.30 -16.19 -15.06
CA ASP A 294 0.02 -16.68 -14.61
C ASP A 294 1.19 -15.93 -15.25
N LYS A 295 0.99 -15.31 -16.41
CA LYS A 295 1.95 -14.39 -17.02
C LYS A 295 1.99 -13.09 -16.21
N LYS A 296 3.16 -12.73 -15.69
CA LYS A 296 3.39 -11.55 -14.86
C LYS A 296 4.59 -10.76 -15.37
N ALA A 297 4.63 -9.45 -15.08
CA ALA A 297 5.83 -8.65 -15.27
C ALA A 297 6.90 -9.06 -14.23
N VAL A 298 7.89 -9.84 -14.67
CA VAL A 298 8.89 -10.45 -13.79
C VAL A 298 10.11 -9.54 -13.62
N ALA A 299 10.63 -9.50 -12.40
CA ALA A 299 11.82 -8.77 -11.99
C ALA A 299 13.12 -9.51 -12.41
N CYS A 300 13.67 -9.23 -13.60
CA CYS A 300 15.02 -9.68 -13.98
C CYS A 300 15.98 -8.54 -14.38
N ILE A 301 15.47 -7.56 -15.12
CA ILE A 301 16.24 -6.51 -15.81
C ILE A 301 15.75 -5.11 -15.44
N GLU A 302 15.20 -5.02 -14.24
CA GLU A 302 14.38 -3.90 -13.77
C GLU A 302 15.17 -2.75 -13.13
N ASP A 303 16.48 -2.69 -13.31
CA ASP A 303 17.32 -1.73 -12.56
C ASP A 303 18.57 -1.36 -13.35
N THR A 304 18.46 -1.33 -14.68
CA THR A 304 19.61 -1.07 -15.54
C THR A 304 19.82 0.43 -15.69
N ALA A 305 21.06 0.91 -15.55
CA ALA A 305 21.41 2.31 -15.71
C ALA A 305 22.49 2.51 -16.79
N VAL A 306 22.30 3.50 -17.65
CA VAL A 306 23.26 3.94 -18.67
C VAL A 306 23.44 5.45 -18.62
N ALA A 307 24.49 5.99 -19.26
CA ALA A 307 24.63 7.43 -19.39
C ALA A 307 23.47 8.03 -20.20
N LEU A 308 23.06 9.26 -19.88
CA LEU A 308 21.89 9.88 -20.52
C LEU A 308 22.02 9.97 -22.05
N ASN A 309 23.23 10.24 -22.55
CA ASN A 309 23.50 10.35 -23.98
C ASN A 309 23.40 8.98 -24.70
N ASP A 310 23.57 7.87 -23.97
CA ASP A 310 23.45 6.51 -24.49
C ASP A 310 22.02 5.96 -24.42
N LEU A 311 21.17 6.58 -23.59
CA LEU A 311 19.81 6.11 -23.28
C LEU A 311 18.95 5.83 -24.53
N PRO A 312 18.90 6.70 -25.57
CA PRO A 312 18.10 6.43 -26.76
C PRO A 312 18.58 5.20 -27.54
N ASN A 313 19.90 5.04 -27.68
CA ASN A 313 20.49 3.92 -28.40
C ASN A 313 20.31 2.60 -27.63
N TYR A 314 20.57 2.62 -26.32
CA TYR A 314 20.37 1.47 -25.45
C TYR A 314 18.93 0.95 -25.52
N ILE A 315 17.94 1.85 -25.46
CA ILE A 315 16.52 1.47 -25.52
C ILE A 315 16.14 0.89 -26.88
N SER A 316 16.65 1.46 -27.97
CA SER A 316 16.40 0.93 -29.32
C SER A 316 16.91 -0.51 -29.45
N GLU A 317 18.15 -0.76 -29.03
CA GLU A 317 18.73 -2.11 -29.04
C GLU A 317 18.03 -3.05 -28.07
N PHE A 318 17.70 -2.59 -26.86
CA PHE A 318 16.92 -3.35 -25.88
C PHE A 318 15.56 -3.76 -26.44
N THR A 319 14.85 -2.83 -27.08
CA THR A 319 13.53 -3.09 -27.68
C THR A 319 13.64 -4.14 -28.78
N ASN A 320 14.70 -4.08 -29.60
CA ASN A 320 14.95 -5.08 -30.64
C ASN A 320 15.30 -6.45 -30.05
N LEU A 321 16.04 -6.49 -28.94
CA LEU A 321 16.32 -7.71 -28.18
C LEU A 321 15.03 -8.33 -27.64
N MET A 322 14.12 -7.54 -27.05
CA MET A 322 12.84 -8.07 -26.57
C MET A 322 11.98 -8.61 -27.73
N LYS A 323 11.98 -7.92 -28.89
CA LYS A 323 11.30 -8.38 -30.09
C LYS A 323 11.86 -9.72 -30.61
N SER A 324 13.17 -9.95 -30.57
CA SER A 324 13.76 -11.22 -31.02
C SER A 324 13.34 -12.41 -30.15
N TYR A 325 13.04 -12.16 -28.87
CA TYR A 325 12.46 -13.15 -27.95
C TYR A 325 10.92 -13.21 -27.98
N GLY A 326 10.26 -12.41 -28.82
CA GLY A 326 8.80 -12.32 -28.85
C GLY A 326 8.19 -11.83 -27.53
N GLN A 327 8.94 -11.04 -26.76
CA GLN A 327 8.54 -10.53 -25.45
C GLN A 327 8.05 -9.09 -25.52
N GLU A 328 6.99 -8.82 -24.77
CA GLU A 328 6.61 -7.47 -24.38
C GLU A 328 7.29 -7.12 -23.06
N ALA A 329 7.71 -5.86 -22.91
CA ALA A 329 8.32 -5.36 -21.69
C ALA A 329 7.51 -4.18 -21.15
N VAL A 330 7.38 -4.13 -19.83
CA VAL A 330 6.82 -2.98 -19.12
C VAL A 330 7.93 -1.98 -18.83
N TYR A 331 7.68 -0.70 -19.13
CA TYR A 331 8.64 0.39 -18.96
C TYR A 331 8.18 1.34 -17.85
N TYR A 332 9.01 1.47 -16.83
CA TYR A 332 8.94 2.57 -15.87
C TYR A 332 10.37 2.98 -15.52
N ALA A 333 10.63 4.26 -15.27
CA ALA A 333 12.02 4.70 -15.19
C ALA A 333 12.21 5.93 -14.31
N HIS A 334 13.40 6.00 -13.72
CA HIS A 334 13.99 7.25 -13.28
C HIS A 334 14.77 7.82 -14.47
N ALA A 335 14.01 8.26 -15.49
CA ALA A 335 14.54 8.56 -16.80
C ALA A 335 15.67 9.61 -16.75
N GLY A 336 15.53 10.64 -15.92
CA GLY A 336 16.57 11.67 -15.74
C GLY A 336 17.85 11.18 -15.05
N ALA A 337 17.85 10.00 -14.44
CA ALA A 337 19.04 9.36 -13.89
C ALA A 337 19.64 8.29 -14.83
N GLY A 338 19.07 8.12 -16.03
CA GLY A 338 19.48 7.08 -16.98
C GLY A 338 19.11 5.65 -16.53
N GLU A 339 18.29 5.52 -15.49
CA GLU A 339 17.91 4.24 -14.89
C GLU A 339 16.52 3.80 -15.34
N LEU A 340 16.46 2.59 -15.88
CA LEU A 340 15.30 1.99 -16.50
C LEU A 340 14.89 0.73 -15.75
N HIS A 341 13.61 0.68 -15.42
CA HIS A 341 13.00 -0.50 -14.85
C HIS A 341 12.17 -1.21 -15.92
N LEU A 342 12.78 -2.25 -16.47
CA LEU A 342 12.26 -3.05 -17.56
C LEU A 342 11.83 -4.42 -17.00
N ARG A 343 10.62 -4.87 -17.35
CA ARG A 343 10.12 -6.18 -16.90
C ARG A 343 9.46 -6.94 -18.04
N PRO A 344 10.03 -8.10 -18.47
CA PRO A 344 9.38 -8.95 -19.45
C PRO A 344 8.16 -9.66 -18.83
N ILE A 345 7.22 -10.06 -19.68
CA ILE A 345 5.99 -10.74 -19.28
C ILE A 345 6.15 -12.26 -19.41
N LEU A 346 6.50 -12.91 -18.29
CA LEU A 346 6.84 -14.33 -18.23
C LEU A 346 5.93 -15.09 -17.26
N ASN A 347 5.81 -16.41 -17.46
CA ASN A 347 5.17 -17.35 -16.56
C ASN A 347 6.21 -18.27 -15.92
N LEU A 348 6.71 -17.92 -14.73
CA LEU A 348 7.70 -18.73 -14.01
C LEU A 348 7.16 -20.09 -13.47
N LYS A 349 5.93 -20.47 -13.81
CA LYS A 349 5.38 -21.81 -13.58
C LYS A 349 5.62 -22.75 -14.77
N ASP A 350 6.17 -22.26 -15.89
CA ASP A 350 6.56 -23.03 -17.07
C ASP A 350 8.09 -23.04 -17.18
N SER A 351 8.71 -24.21 -17.34
CA SER A 351 10.17 -24.31 -17.41
C SER A 351 10.76 -23.50 -18.56
N LYS A 352 10.06 -23.41 -19.70
CA LYS A 352 10.54 -22.65 -20.87
C LYS A 352 10.68 -21.16 -20.57
N ASP A 353 9.72 -20.61 -19.82
CA ASP A 353 9.74 -19.20 -19.42
C ASP A 353 10.78 -18.95 -18.31
N VAL A 354 11.16 -19.97 -17.54
CA VAL A 354 12.29 -19.92 -16.59
C VAL A 354 13.63 -19.90 -17.34
N ASP A 355 13.78 -20.70 -18.40
CA ASP A 355 14.97 -20.65 -19.26
C ASP A 355 15.06 -19.27 -19.93
N LEU A 356 13.94 -18.78 -20.47
CA LEU A 356 13.86 -17.46 -21.08
C LEU A 356 14.18 -16.32 -20.10
N PHE A 357 13.75 -16.44 -18.83
CA PHE A 357 14.10 -15.50 -17.75
C PHE A 357 15.63 -15.39 -17.59
N ARG A 358 16.36 -16.51 -17.65
CA ARG A 358 17.83 -16.53 -17.59
C ARG A 358 18.46 -15.97 -18.88
N GLU A 359 17.99 -16.42 -20.04
CA GLU A 359 18.54 -16.02 -21.34
C GLU A 359 18.41 -14.51 -21.57
N ILE A 360 17.23 -13.94 -21.37
CA ILE A 360 16.99 -12.50 -21.50
C ILE A 360 17.91 -11.70 -20.60
N THR A 361 18.04 -12.10 -19.33
CA THR A 361 18.90 -11.38 -18.38
C THR A 361 20.37 -11.44 -18.80
N THR A 362 20.81 -12.58 -19.36
CA THR A 362 22.17 -12.76 -19.87
C THR A 362 22.44 -11.89 -21.08
N GLU A 363 21.51 -11.79 -22.03
CA GLU A 363 21.70 -10.91 -23.20
C GLU A 363 21.63 -9.43 -22.81
N VAL A 364 20.78 -9.08 -21.84
CA VAL A 364 20.74 -7.71 -21.31
C VAL A 364 22.01 -7.35 -20.56
N SER A 365 22.64 -8.27 -19.82
CA SER A 365 23.93 -7.99 -19.16
C SER A 365 25.04 -7.67 -20.19
N LYS A 366 25.07 -8.40 -21.32
CA LYS A 366 25.98 -8.12 -22.44
C LYS A 366 25.69 -6.76 -23.07
N LEU A 367 24.42 -6.45 -23.29
CA LEU A 367 24.00 -5.16 -23.83
C LEU A 367 24.42 -4.02 -22.90
N ILE A 368 24.20 -4.15 -21.59
CA ILE A 368 24.61 -3.15 -20.61
C ILE A 368 26.12 -2.96 -20.59
N LYS A 369 26.91 -4.05 -20.66
CA LYS A 369 28.37 -3.96 -20.75
C LYS A 369 28.83 -3.18 -21.98
N LYS A 370 28.17 -3.36 -23.14
CA LYS A 370 28.48 -2.59 -24.36
C LYS A 370 28.37 -1.08 -24.14
N TYR A 371 27.40 -0.63 -23.34
CA TYR A 371 27.20 0.78 -22.99
C TYR A 371 27.93 1.20 -21.71
N LYS A 372 28.82 0.36 -21.16
CA LYS A 372 29.48 0.59 -19.86
C LYS A 372 28.48 0.97 -18.76
N GLY A 373 27.28 0.37 -18.82
CA GLY A 373 26.19 0.61 -17.89
C GLY A 373 26.31 -0.22 -16.62
N SER A 374 25.35 -0.01 -15.70
CA SER A 374 25.15 -0.82 -14.51
C SER A 374 23.94 -1.73 -14.65
N MET A 375 24.06 -2.99 -14.21
CA MET A 375 22.93 -3.93 -14.13
C MET A 375 22.03 -3.66 -12.91
N SER A 376 22.55 -2.97 -11.90
CA SER A 376 21.78 -2.48 -10.76
C SER A 376 22.09 -1.01 -10.50
N GLY A 377 21.12 -0.13 -10.66
CA GLY A 377 21.21 1.28 -10.30
C GLY A 377 20.98 1.49 -8.80
N GLU A 378 19.94 0.89 -8.22
CA GLU A 378 19.52 1.15 -6.84
C GLU A 378 19.01 -0.05 -6.02
N HIS A 379 18.67 -1.19 -6.64
CA HIS A 379 18.08 -2.35 -5.96
C HIS A 379 19.10 -3.27 -5.31
N GLY A 380 20.36 -3.21 -5.72
CA GLY A 380 21.41 -4.18 -5.37
C GLY A 380 21.49 -5.34 -6.37
N ASP A 381 22.61 -6.05 -6.31
CA ASP A 381 22.88 -7.22 -7.14
C ASP A 381 22.10 -8.45 -6.65
N GLY A 382 22.15 -8.70 -5.33
CA GLY A 382 21.50 -9.83 -4.68
C GLY A 382 21.80 -11.18 -5.33
N ILE A 383 20.77 -12.01 -5.40
CA ILE A 383 20.81 -13.31 -6.10
C ILE A 383 20.53 -13.13 -7.59
N VAL A 384 19.60 -12.23 -7.94
CA VAL A 384 19.07 -12.10 -9.31
C VAL A 384 20.15 -11.63 -10.29
N ARG A 385 21.02 -10.70 -9.88
CA ARG A 385 22.04 -10.10 -10.76
C ARG A 385 23.46 -10.52 -10.42
N GLY A 386 23.71 -11.02 -9.19
CA GLY A 386 25.06 -11.34 -8.71
C GLY A 386 25.83 -12.32 -9.61
N ALA A 387 25.13 -13.25 -10.28
CA ALA A 387 25.74 -14.21 -11.20
C ALA A 387 26.37 -13.56 -12.46
N PHE A 388 26.04 -12.31 -12.79
CA PHE A 388 26.52 -11.60 -13.98
C PHE A 388 27.65 -10.62 -13.69
N ILE A 389 27.97 -10.37 -12.41
CA ILE A 389 29.09 -9.48 -12.04
C ILE A 389 30.40 -9.87 -12.74
N PRO A 390 30.81 -11.16 -12.80
CA PRO A 390 32.04 -11.53 -13.49
C PRO A 390 32.09 -11.12 -14.96
N ASP A 391 30.94 -11.19 -15.65
CA ASP A 391 30.84 -10.80 -17.05
C ASP A 391 30.92 -9.28 -17.20
N LEU A 392 30.33 -8.53 -16.27
CA LEU A 392 30.29 -7.07 -16.27
C LEU A 392 31.67 -6.45 -16.00
N ILE A 393 32.30 -6.80 -14.88
CA ILE A 393 33.57 -6.17 -14.44
C ILE A 393 34.82 -6.98 -14.80
N GLY A 394 34.66 -8.15 -15.43
CA GLY A 394 35.75 -9.03 -15.80
C GLY A 394 36.23 -9.95 -14.67
N PRO A 395 36.86 -11.10 -15.02
CA PRO A 395 37.21 -12.15 -14.07
C PRO A 395 38.24 -11.71 -13.02
N GLU A 396 39.21 -10.87 -13.37
CA GLU A 396 40.24 -10.41 -12.44
C GLU A 396 39.68 -9.50 -11.36
N ASN A 397 38.83 -8.54 -11.73
CA ASN A 397 38.14 -7.68 -10.76
C ASN A 397 37.18 -8.51 -9.89
N TYR A 398 36.51 -9.51 -10.46
CA TYR A 398 35.69 -10.42 -9.67
C TYR A 398 36.51 -11.22 -8.63
N ARG A 399 37.72 -11.68 -8.97
CA ARG A 399 38.64 -12.31 -8.00
C ARG A 399 39.04 -11.34 -6.88
N ILE A 400 39.19 -10.05 -7.17
CA ILE A 400 39.43 -9.01 -6.15
C ILE A 400 38.23 -8.90 -5.21
N LEU A 401 36.99 -8.87 -5.73
CA LEU A 401 35.79 -8.85 -4.89
C LEU A 401 35.73 -10.07 -3.96
N LYS A 402 36.06 -11.28 -4.46
CA LYS A 402 36.12 -12.50 -3.64
C LYS A 402 37.16 -12.40 -2.52
N LYS A 403 38.32 -11.81 -2.81
CA LYS A 403 39.35 -11.56 -1.80
C LYS A 403 38.86 -10.56 -0.75
N ILE A 404 38.24 -9.45 -1.16
CA ILE A 404 37.64 -8.48 -0.23
C ILE A 404 36.61 -9.15 0.68
N LYS A 405 35.70 -9.96 0.12
CA LYS A 405 34.77 -10.75 0.93
C LYS A 405 35.49 -11.61 1.96
N SER A 406 36.56 -12.30 1.56
CA SER A 406 37.35 -13.17 2.45
C SER A 406 38.13 -12.39 3.52
N ILE A 407 38.52 -11.13 3.24
CA ILE A 407 39.18 -10.23 4.21
C ILE A 407 38.19 -9.85 5.32
N PHE A 408 36.96 -9.49 4.96
CA PHE A 408 35.92 -9.09 5.91
C PHE A 408 35.25 -10.28 6.62
N ASP A 409 35.03 -11.38 5.91
CA ASP A 409 34.29 -12.55 6.37
C ASP A 409 34.97 -13.86 5.92
N PRO A 410 36.07 -14.26 6.60
CA PRO A 410 36.84 -15.45 6.24
C PRO A 410 36.06 -16.77 6.30
N HIS A 411 34.98 -16.80 7.08
CA HIS A 411 34.14 -17.98 7.28
C HIS A 411 32.85 -17.96 6.44
N ASN A 412 32.65 -16.91 5.64
CA ASN A 412 31.50 -16.74 4.75
C ASN A 412 30.13 -16.87 5.46
N ILE A 413 29.99 -16.28 6.66
CA ILE A 413 28.76 -16.33 7.46
C ILE A 413 27.80 -15.16 7.18
N PHE A 414 28.31 -14.06 6.63
CA PHE A 414 27.52 -12.86 6.33
C PHE A 414 26.88 -12.94 4.94
N ASN A 415 25.57 -13.16 4.94
CA ASN A 415 24.68 -13.14 3.79
C ASN A 415 25.20 -13.90 2.54
N PRO A 416 25.59 -15.19 2.68
CA PRO A 416 26.27 -15.95 1.64
C PRO A 416 25.44 -16.10 0.36
N GLY A 417 26.14 -16.28 -0.77
CA GLY A 417 25.53 -16.51 -2.08
C GLY A 417 24.94 -15.25 -2.71
N LYS A 418 25.49 -14.08 -2.40
CA LYS A 418 25.14 -12.77 -2.98
C LYS A 418 26.41 -11.97 -3.25
N ILE A 419 26.40 -11.17 -4.32
CA ILE A 419 27.55 -10.43 -4.88
C ILE A 419 28.70 -11.35 -5.34
N VAL A 420 29.32 -12.09 -4.42
CA VAL A 420 30.31 -13.13 -4.74
C VAL A 420 29.74 -14.52 -4.52
N ASP A 421 30.16 -15.47 -5.35
CA ASP A 421 29.68 -16.86 -5.34
C ASP A 421 28.15 -16.94 -5.31
N ALA A 422 27.50 -16.07 -6.10
CA ALA A 422 26.06 -15.85 -6.07
C ALA A 422 25.28 -17.11 -6.46
N TYR A 423 24.16 -17.35 -5.77
CA TYR A 423 23.26 -18.43 -6.17
C TYR A 423 22.70 -18.19 -7.59
N PRO A 424 22.43 -19.25 -8.37
CA PRO A 424 21.81 -19.08 -9.69
C PRO A 424 20.43 -18.43 -9.58
N MET A 425 20.14 -17.47 -10.46
CA MET A 425 18.90 -16.68 -10.46
C MET A 425 17.64 -17.51 -10.78
N ASP A 426 17.82 -18.59 -11.53
CA ASP A 426 16.80 -19.47 -12.10
C ASP A 426 16.54 -20.71 -11.22
N LYS A 427 17.02 -20.69 -9.98
CA LYS A 427 16.83 -21.74 -8.98
C LYS A 427 16.11 -21.19 -7.75
N ASN A 428 15.55 -22.08 -6.91
CA ASN A 428 14.79 -21.72 -5.70
C ASN A 428 13.64 -20.74 -5.98
N LEU A 429 12.97 -20.93 -7.12
CA LEU A 429 11.83 -20.11 -7.49
C LEU A 429 10.67 -20.31 -6.51
N ARG A 430 9.83 -19.28 -6.40
CA ARG A 430 8.58 -19.33 -5.63
C ARG A 430 7.63 -20.44 -6.10
N TYR A 431 7.73 -20.83 -7.37
CA TYR A 431 6.91 -21.86 -7.99
C TYR A 431 7.79 -23.01 -8.44
N GLN A 432 7.26 -24.21 -8.35
CA GLN A 432 7.83 -25.36 -9.04
C GLN A 432 7.34 -25.34 -10.49
N PRO A 433 8.25 -25.24 -11.49
CA PRO A 433 7.85 -25.28 -12.88
C PRO A 433 7.15 -26.58 -13.25
N ASP A 434 6.25 -26.50 -14.23
CA ASP A 434 5.49 -27.59 -14.85
C ASP A 434 4.58 -28.39 -13.90
N LYS A 435 4.38 -27.88 -12.68
CA LYS A 435 3.39 -28.46 -11.77
C LYS A 435 1.98 -28.16 -12.31
N PRO A 436 1.10 -29.17 -12.48
CA PRO A 436 -0.25 -28.95 -12.97
C PRO A 436 -1.01 -27.94 -12.11
N ALA A 437 -1.76 -27.05 -12.76
CA ALA A 437 -2.59 -26.09 -12.06
C ALA A 437 -3.66 -26.83 -11.24
N ILE A 438 -3.69 -26.55 -9.93
CA ILE A 438 -4.66 -27.14 -9.02
C ILE A 438 -5.91 -26.27 -9.03
N GLU A 439 -7.05 -26.85 -9.41
CA GLU A 439 -8.33 -26.17 -9.30
C GLU A 439 -8.81 -26.21 -7.85
N ILE A 440 -8.90 -25.04 -7.22
CA ILE A 440 -9.38 -24.88 -5.84
C ILE A 440 -10.83 -24.43 -5.89
N LYS A 441 -11.74 -25.28 -5.43
CA LYS A 441 -13.17 -24.96 -5.33
C LYS A 441 -13.41 -23.96 -4.21
N THR A 442 -14.22 -22.93 -4.49
CA THR A 442 -14.57 -21.87 -3.54
C THR A 442 -16.06 -21.55 -3.59
N ILE A 443 -16.61 -20.99 -2.52
CA ILE A 443 -17.97 -20.44 -2.51
C ILE A 443 -17.98 -19.01 -3.07
N LEU A 444 -16.98 -18.21 -2.68
CA LEU A 444 -16.78 -16.90 -3.29
C LEU A 444 -16.26 -17.06 -4.72
N ASP A 445 -16.78 -16.23 -5.62
CA ASP A 445 -16.35 -16.14 -7.01
C ASP A 445 -15.04 -15.36 -7.13
N PHE A 446 -13.98 -16.05 -7.53
CA PHE A 446 -12.66 -15.49 -7.85
C PHE A 446 -12.34 -15.56 -9.35
N SER A 447 -13.36 -15.68 -10.21
CA SER A 447 -13.18 -15.82 -11.67
C SER A 447 -12.47 -14.62 -12.31
N GLU A 448 -12.67 -13.40 -11.80
CA GLU A 448 -11.95 -12.19 -12.24
C GLU A 448 -10.42 -12.34 -12.14
N SER A 449 -9.95 -13.09 -11.14
CA SER A 449 -8.53 -13.39 -10.93
C SER A 449 -8.12 -14.75 -11.48
N LYS A 450 -9.02 -15.50 -12.11
CA LYS A 450 -8.84 -16.91 -12.54
C LYS A 450 -8.57 -17.86 -11.36
N GLY A 451 -9.25 -17.63 -10.24
CA GLY A 451 -9.24 -18.48 -9.04
C GLY A 451 -8.52 -17.85 -7.84
N ILE A 452 -8.81 -18.39 -6.64
CA ILE A 452 -8.31 -17.87 -5.37
C ILE A 452 -6.77 -17.88 -5.26
N LEU A 453 -6.11 -18.86 -5.88
CA LEU A 453 -4.65 -18.95 -5.87
C LEU A 453 -4.03 -17.72 -6.56
N ARG A 454 -4.56 -17.32 -7.72
CA ARG A 454 -4.09 -16.17 -8.48
C ARG A 454 -4.49 -14.83 -7.83
N GLU A 455 -5.61 -14.80 -7.10
CA GLU A 455 -5.94 -13.67 -6.22
C GLU A 455 -4.85 -13.48 -5.14
N ALA A 456 -4.42 -14.56 -4.47
CA ALA A 456 -3.33 -14.48 -3.50
C ALA A 456 -1.97 -14.12 -4.15
N GLU A 457 -1.73 -14.56 -5.39
CA GLU A 457 -0.53 -14.24 -6.17
C GLU A 457 -0.43 -12.78 -6.63
N LYS A 458 -1.51 -11.99 -6.55
CA LYS A 458 -1.43 -10.53 -6.76
C LYS A 458 -0.41 -9.89 -5.81
N CYS A 459 -0.21 -10.46 -4.62
CA CYS A 459 0.79 -9.97 -3.68
C CYS A 459 2.22 -10.17 -4.22
N ASN A 460 2.84 -9.07 -4.66
CA ASN A 460 4.22 -9.05 -5.15
C ASN A 460 5.27 -8.92 -4.02
N GLY A 461 4.85 -8.63 -2.79
CA GLY A 461 5.74 -8.52 -1.63
C GLY A 461 6.27 -7.11 -1.33
N SER A 462 5.79 -6.07 -2.02
CA SER A 462 6.19 -4.65 -1.88
C SER A 462 6.20 -4.11 -0.45
N GLY A 463 5.44 -4.73 0.45
CA GLY A 463 5.46 -4.40 1.87
C GLY A 463 4.62 -3.19 2.26
N ASP A 464 3.77 -2.63 1.40
CA ASP A 464 2.91 -1.47 1.74
C ASP A 464 2.09 -1.69 3.01
N CYS A 465 1.75 -2.94 3.32
CA CYS A 465 1.09 -3.34 4.56
C CYS A 465 1.94 -3.23 5.84
N ARG A 466 3.22 -2.84 5.72
CA ARG A 466 4.15 -2.57 6.82
C ARG A 466 4.35 -1.09 7.12
N LYS A 467 3.72 -0.19 6.34
CA LYS A 467 3.69 1.24 6.69
C LYS A 467 3.12 1.41 8.09
N LEU A 468 3.48 2.49 8.76
CA LEU A 468 3.02 2.75 10.12
C LEU A 468 1.82 3.73 10.10
N PRO A 469 1.01 3.81 11.17
CA PRO A 469 -0.17 4.67 11.22
C PRO A 469 0.09 6.13 10.84
N GLU A 470 1.27 6.65 11.15
CA GLU A 470 1.72 8.01 10.90
C GLU A 470 1.77 8.32 9.40
N SER A 471 2.07 7.31 8.57
CA SER A 471 2.02 7.39 7.11
C SER A 471 0.60 7.42 6.54
N GLY A 472 -0.42 7.33 7.39
CA GLY A 472 -1.83 7.37 7.01
C GLY A 472 -2.37 6.10 6.35
N GLY A 473 -3.68 6.12 6.11
CA GLY A 473 -4.44 4.97 5.62
C GLY A 473 -4.83 3.99 6.72
N VAL A 474 -5.47 2.90 6.31
CA VAL A 474 -6.05 1.85 7.17
C VAL A 474 -5.20 0.59 7.13
N MET A 475 -4.58 0.26 6.00
CA MET A 475 -3.81 -0.99 5.83
C MET A 475 -2.45 -0.91 6.54
N CYS A 476 -2.05 -1.83 7.42
CA CYS A 476 -2.73 -3.03 7.93
C CYS A 476 -2.90 -2.91 9.45
N PRO A 477 -4.12 -2.80 9.99
CA PRO A 477 -4.31 -2.35 11.37
C PRO A 477 -3.74 -3.34 12.39
N SER A 478 -3.76 -4.64 12.10
CA SER A 478 -3.14 -5.65 12.95
C SER A 478 -1.62 -5.50 13.03
N TYR A 479 -0.94 -5.30 11.89
CA TYR A 479 0.51 -5.05 11.90
C TYR A 479 0.85 -3.73 12.58
N HIS A 480 0.02 -2.69 12.44
CA HIS A 480 0.24 -1.42 13.15
C HIS A 480 0.30 -1.64 14.67
N ALA A 481 -0.56 -2.51 15.21
CA ALA A 481 -0.56 -2.87 16.62
C ALA A 481 0.57 -3.86 16.98
N THR A 482 0.70 -4.97 16.27
CA THR A 482 1.59 -6.07 16.71
C THR A 482 3.05 -5.90 16.27
N ARG A 483 3.29 -5.13 15.21
CA ARG A 483 4.56 -5.04 14.47
C ARG A 483 5.11 -6.40 14.01
N ASN A 484 4.26 -7.44 14.00
CA ASN A 484 4.67 -8.80 13.62
C ASN A 484 4.33 -9.06 12.14
N GLU A 485 5.34 -9.50 11.39
CA GLU A 485 5.23 -9.78 9.96
C GLU A 485 4.06 -10.71 9.60
N LYS A 486 3.74 -11.70 10.45
CA LYS A 486 2.63 -12.64 10.21
C LYS A 486 1.27 -11.95 10.09
N ASP A 487 1.12 -10.78 10.70
CA ASP A 487 -0.14 -10.01 10.75
C ASP A 487 -0.28 -9.02 9.59
N THR A 488 0.61 -9.10 8.60
CA THR A 488 0.59 -8.28 7.40
C THR A 488 -0.31 -8.88 6.31
N THR A 489 -0.75 -8.04 5.37
CA THR A 489 -1.42 -8.47 4.13
C THR A 489 -0.54 -9.46 3.36
N ARG A 490 0.76 -9.18 3.23
CA ARG A 490 1.66 -10.01 2.43
C ARG A 490 1.92 -11.38 3.05
N ALA A 491 2.06 -11.48 4.37
CA ALA A 491 2.20 -12.78 5.02
C ALA A 491 0.95 -13.64 4.83
N ARG A 492 -0.25 -13.05 4.94
CA ARG A 492 -1.53 -13.75 4.69
C ARG A 492 -1.66 -14.30 3.28
N ALA A 493 -1.38 -13.46 2.29
CA ALA A 493 -1.42 -13.88 0.89
C ALA A 493 -0.37 -14.95 0.58
N ASN A 494 0.87 -14.78 1.06
CA ASN A 494 1.95 -15.72 0.81
C ASN A 494 1.73 -17.06 1.53
N ALA A 495 1.28 -17.06 2.78
CA ALA A 495 0.97 -18.28 3.52
C ALA A 495 -0.19 -19.04 2.87
N LEU A 496 -1.28 -18.35 2.49
CA LEU A 496 -2.38 -18.99 1.79
C LEU A 496 -1.92 -19.64 0.49
N ARG A 497 -1.16 -18.89 -0.33
CA ARG A 497 -0.60 -19.42 -1.58
C ARG A 497 0.27 -20.65 -1.36
N GLU A 498 1.16 -20.61 -0.37
CA GLU A 498 2.04 -21.73 -0.01
C GLU A 498 1.22 -22.99 0.27
N PHE A 499 0.32 -22.95 1.25
CA PHE A 499 -0.48 -24.11 1.63
C PHE A 499 -1.41 -24.60 0.52
N LEU A 500 -2.00 -23.69 -0.28
CA LEU A 500 -2.81 -24.11 -1.43
C LEU A 500 -1.97 -24.84 -2.50
N THR A 501 -0.68 -24.50 -2.64
CA THR A 501 0.20 -25.05 -3.66
C THR A 501 0.90 -26.33 -3.22
N THR A 502 1.36 -26.38 -1.97
CA THR A 502 2.26 -27.43 -1.47
C THR A 502 1.60 -28.45 -0.55
N SER A 503 0.45 -28.13 0.06
CA SER A 503 -0.24 -29.10 0.91
C SER A 503 -0.71 -30.34 0.16
N GLU A 504 -0.60 -31.50 0.80
CA GLU A 504 -1.12 -32.77 0.30
C GLU A 504 -2.48 -33.15 0.93
N GLN A 505 -3.02 -32.33 1.84
CA GLN A 505 -4.34 -32.59 2.43
C GLN A 505 -5.46 -32.42 1.40
N ASP A 506 -6.52 -33.23 1.52
CA ASP A 506 -7.74 -33.09 0.70
C ASP A 506 -8.33 -31.68 0.79
N ASN A 507 -8.43 -31.15 2.02
CA ASN A 507 -8.76 -29.75 2.26
C ASN A 507 -7.48 -28.95 2.53
N ARG A 508 -6.95 -28.35 1.47
CA ARG A 508 -5.71 -27.54 1.49
C ARG A 508 -5.76 -26.30 2.40
N PHE A 509 -6.94 -25.90 2.89
CA PHE A 509 -7.10 -24.80 3.83
C PHE A 509 -6.97 -25.24 5.30
N ASN A 510 -6.98 -26.55 5.59
CA ASN A 510 -7.04 -27.08 6.94
C ASN A 510 -5.65 -27.12 7.64
N HIS A 511 -5.11 -25.93 7.92
CA HIS A 511 -3.83 -25.75 8.60
C HIS A 511 -3.93 -24.77 9.77
N ALA A 512 -3.30 -25.11 10.89
CA ALA A 512 -3.30 -24.26 12.09
C ALA A 512 -2.50 -22.97 11.88
N GLU A 513 -1.47 -23.03 11.04
CA GLU A 513 -0.61 -21.93 10.61
C GLU A 513 -1.43 -20.90 9.83
N LEU A 514 -2.25 -21.35 8.87
CA LEU A 514 -3.17 -20.46 8.15
C LEU A 514 -4.16 -19.80 9.11
N LYS A 515 -4.74 -20.58 10.03
CA LYS A 515 -5.62 -20.03 11.06
C LYS A 515 -4.93 -18.94 11.87
N SER A 516 -3.68 -19.17 12.31
CA SER A 516 -2.92 -18.17 13.07
C SER A 516 -2.61 -16.90 12.26
N VAL A 517 -2.34 -17.02 10.97
CA VAL A 517 -1.99 -15.87 10.11
C VAL A 517 -3.21 -15.00 9.77
N PHE A 518 -4.38 -15.63 9.63
CA PHE A 518 -5.65 -14.94 9.39
C PHE A 518 -6.37 -14.43 10.64
N ASP A 519 -5.97 -14.90 11.84
CA ASP A 519 -6.66 -14.63 13.10
C ASP A 519 -6.86 -13.14 13.36
N LEU A 520 -5.78 -12.36 13.26
CA LEU A 520 -5.80 -10.91 13.46
C LEU A 520 -6.23 -10.10 12.24
N CYS A 521 -6.78 -10.72 11.19
CA CYS A 521 -7.31 -9.97 10.05
C CYS A 521 -8.67 -9.35 10.40
N LEU A 522 -8.78 -8.02 10.39
CA LEU A 522 -10.04 -7.30 10.70
C LEU A 522 -11.07 -7.30 9.56
N SER A 523 -10.78 -7.91 8.40
CA SER A 523 -11.66 -7.91 7.22
C SER A 523 -12.12 -6.51 6.77
N CYS A 524 -11.26 -5.50 6.95
CA CYS A 524 -11.57 -4.09 6.68
C CYS A 524 -11.50 -3.67 5.19
N LYS A 525 -11.05 -4.58 4.30
CA LYS A 525 -10.83 -4.37 2.86
C LYS A 525 -9.82 -3.28 2.46
N ALA A 526 -9.10 -2.68 3.39
CA ALA A 526 -8.06 -1.71 3.07
C ALA A 526 -6.96 -2.27 2.14
N CYS A 527 -6.70 -3.58 2.18
CA CYS A 527 -5.76 -4.21 1.24
C CYS A 527 -6.27 -4.29 -0.20
N ALA A 528 -7.59 -4.29 -0.43
CA ALA A 528 -8.16 -4.28 -1.77
C ALA A 528 -8.10 -2.87 -2.40
N SER A 529 -8.05 -1.82 -1.59
CA SER A 529 -8.06 -0.42 -2.06
C SER A 529 -6.69 0.27 -1.95
N GLU A 530 -6.02 0.18 -0.80
CA GLU A 530 -4.77 0.90 -0.52
C GLU A 530 -3.52 0.14 -0.96
N CYS A 531 -3.58 -1.19 -1.07
CA CYS A 531 -2.46 -1.93 -1.67
C CYS A 531 -2.51 -1.70 -3.18
N PRO A 532 -1.42 -1.28 -3.83
CA PRO A 532 -1.46 -1.10 -5.28
C PRO A 532 -1.73 -2.42 -6.02
N SER A 533 -1.39 -3.56 -5.43
CA SER A 533 -1.72 -4.89 -5.98
C SER A 533 -3.16 -5.35 -5.72
N SER A 534 -4.00 -4.53 -5.07
CA SER A 534 -5.44 -4.75 -4.85
C SER A 534 -5.82 -6.15 -4.33
N VAL A 535 -4.95 -6.81 -3.56
CA VAL A 535 -5.21 -8.17 -3.05
C VAL A 535 -6.30 -8.15 -1.98
N ASP A 536 -7.43 -8.83 -2.24
CA ASP A 536 -8.60 -8.82 -1.34
C ASP A 536 -8.48 -9.89 -0.24
N VAL A 537 -7.57 -9.64 0.71
CA VAL A 537 -7.35 -10.52 1.87
C VAL A 537 -8.61 -10.69 2.74
N ALA A 538 -9.57 -9.76 2.70
CA ALA A 538 -10.84 -9.93 3.42
C ALA A 538 -11.69 -11.06 2.81
N SER A 539 -11.75 -11.13 1.47
CA SER A 539 -12.39 -12.23 0.76
C SER A 539 -11.60 -13.54 0.91
N LEU A 540 -10.27 -13.49 0.81
CA LEU A 540 -9.41 -14.66 1.08
C LEU A 540 -9.63 -15.23 2.48
N LYS A 541 -9.73 -14.36 3.51
CA LYS A 541 -10.03 -14.77 4.89
C LYS A 541 -11.40 -15.43 4.99
N SER A 542 -12.41 -14.85 4.35
CA SER A 542 -13.79 -15.35 4.46
C SER A 542 -13.92 -16.75 3.83
N GLU A 543 -13.28 -16.97 2.68
CA GLU A 543 -13.19 -18.29 2.04
C GLU A 543 -12.36 -19.27 2.89
N PHE A 544 -11.18 -18.86 3.36
CA PHE A 544 -10.37 -19.68 4.27
C PHE A 544 -11.17 -20.11 5.50
N GLN A 545 -11.90 -19.19 6.15
CA GLN A 545 -12.69 -19.50 7.33
C GLN A 545 -13.83 -20.49 7.04
N HIS A 546 -14.48 -20.37 5.87
CA HIS A 546 -15.47 -21.34 5.42
C HIS A 546 -14.86 -22.73 5.31
N GLN A 547 -13.78 -22.86 4.54
CA GLN A 547 -13.11 -24.13 4.28
C GLN A 547 -12.56 -24.77 5.55
N TYR A 548 -11.95 -23.96 6.43
CA TYR A 548 -11.43 -24.42 7.71
C TYR A 548 -12.54 -24.92 8.64
N GLN A 549 -13.71 -24.26 8.65
CA GLN A 549 -14.86 -24.68 9.45
C GLN A 549 -15.53 -25.94 8.93
N GLN A 550 -15.52 -26.19 7.62
CA GLN A 550 -16.03 -27.45 7.07
C GLN A 550 -15.22 -28.64 7.59
N ALA A 551 -13.91 -28.48 7.79
CA ALA A 551 -13.04 -29.52 8.35
C ALA A 551 -13.08 -29.62 9.88
N ASN A 552 -13.23 -28.50 10.60
CA ASN A 552 -13.05 -28.44 12.06
C ASN A 552 -14.34 -28.16 12.86
N GLY A 553 -15.46 -27.96 12.16
CA GLY A 553 -16.72 -27.54 12.76
C GLY A 553 -16.78 -26.06 13.10
N ILE A 554 -18.00 -25.60 13.46
CA ILE A 554 -18.29 -24.21 13.77
C ILE A 554 -18.41 -24.02 15.28
N ALA A 555 -17.50 -23.26 15.87
CA ALA A 555 -17.52 -22.94 17.31
C ALA A 555 -18.80 -22.18 17.72
N LEU A 556 -19.25 -22.38 18.96
CA LEU A 556 -20.45 -21.72 19.49
C LEU A 556 -20.36 -20.19 19.39
N ARG A 557 -19.21 -19.59 19.76
CA ARG A 557 -18.97 -18.15 19.64
C ARG A 557 -19.14 -17.64 18.21
N THR A 558 -18.65 -18.40 17.22
CA THR A 558 -18.81 -18.08 15.80
C THR A 558 -20.30 -18.04 15.43
N LYS A 559 -21.10 -19.02 15.86
CA LYS A 559 -22.56 -19.03 15.64
C LYS A 559 -23.25 -17.84 16.30
N LEU A 560 -22.87 -17.50 17.53
CA LEU A 560 -23.44 -16.35 18.26
C LEU A 560 -23.23 -15.04 17.50
N PHE A 561 -22.02 -14.80 16.97
CA PHE A 561 -21.75 -13.60 16.18
C PHE A 561 -22.36 -13.64 14.78
N ALA A 562 -22.29 -14.79 14.10
CA ALA A 562 -22.78 -14.93 12.73
C ALA A 562 -24.31 -14.79 12.62
N PHE A 563 -25.05 -15.25 13.64
CA PHE A 563 -26.52 -15.15 13.71
C PHE A 563 -27.00 -14.06 14.67
N ASN A 564 -26.21 -12.99 14.86
CA ASN A 564 -26.52 -11.89 15.79
C ASN A 564 -27.91 -11.28 15.53
N ASN A 565 -28.30 -11.09 14.28
CA ASN A 565 -29.61 -10.56 13.89
C ASN A 565 -30.76 -11.43 14.41
N THR A 566 -30.63 -12.75 14.27
CA THR A 566 -31.63 -13.71 14.75
C THR A 566 -31.71 -13.69 16.27
N ILE A 567 -30.56 -13.62 16.96
CA ILE A 567 -30.50 -13.54 18.42
C ILE A 567 -31.13 -12.22 18.90
N ASN A 568 -30.78 -11.09 18.29
CA ASN A 568 -31.32 -9.77 18.61
C ASN A 568 -32.82 -9.69 18.37
N LYS A 569 -33.34 -10.35 17.32
CA LYS A 569 -34.78 -10.47 17.07
C LYS A 569 -35.52 -11.15 18.23
N TYR A 570 -34.96 -12.23 18.78
CA TYR A 570 -35.56 -12.90 19.94
C TYR A 570 -35.40 -12.07 21.22
N ALA A 571 -34.21 -11.50 21.45
CA ALA A 571 -33.94 -10.63 22.60
C ALA A 571 -34.85 -9.38 22.61
N GLY A 572 -35.17 -8.84 21.42
CA GLY A 572 -36.06 -7.71 21.22
C GLY A 572 -37.55 -7.99 21.42
N LYS A 573 -37.95 -9.25 21.68
CA LYS A 573 -39.32 -9.56 22.14
C LYS A 573 -39.54 -9.18 23.61
N VAL A 574 -38.46 -9.19 24.42
CA VAL A 574 -38.47 -8.86 25.85
C VAL A 574 -37.30 -7.93 26.19
N PRO A 575 -37.20 -6.75 25.55
CA PRO A 575 -35.99 -5.91 25.56
C PRO A 575 -35.59 -5.47 26.97
N ARG A 576 -36.55 -5.21 27.87
CA ARG A 576 -36.25 -4.85 29.27
C ARG A 576 -35.50 -5.95 30.02
N VAL A 577 -35.88 -7.21 29.81
CA VAL A 577 -35.23 -8.37 30.44
C VAL A 577 -33.86 -8.60 29.81
N SER A 578 -33.78 -8.59 28.47
CA SER A 578 -32.54 -8.74 27.73
C SER A 578 -31.51 -7.67 28.13
N ASN A 579 -31.93 -6.41 28.22
CA ASN A 579 -31.07 -5.31 28.62
C ASN A 579 -30.66 -5.38 30.09
N PHE A 580 -31.54 -5.84 30.99
CA PHE A 580 -31.16 -6.11 32.38
C PHE A 580 -30.04 -7.15 32.46
N VAL A 581 -30.15 -8.25 31.69
CA VAL A 581 -29.10 -9.28 31.59
C VAL A 581 -27.79 -8.71 31.03
N PHE A 582 -27.85 -7.87 29.99
CA PHE A 582 -26.67 -7.30 29.34
C PHE A 582 -25.97 -6.21 30.16
N THR A 583 -26.71 -5.45 30.97
CA THR A 583 -26.18 -4.34 31.78
C THR A 583 -25.80 -4.75 33.20
N ASN A 584 -26.40 -5.81 33.76
CA ASN A 584 -26.03 -6.32 35.07
C ASN A 584 -24.59 -6.87 35.05
N LYS A 585 -23.70 -6.29 35.87
CA LYS A 585 -22.26 -6.63 35.86
C LYS A 585 -21.98 -8.11 36.13
N ILE A 586 -22.73 -8.75 37.02
CA ILE A 586 -22.49 -10.15 37.41
C ILE A 586 -22.95 -11.07 36.27
N ILE A 587 -24.21 -10.93 35.84
CA ILE A 587 -24.81 -11.79 34.81
C ILE A 587 -24.08 -11.61 33.48
N SER A 588 -23.83 -10.37 33.05
CA SER A 588 -23.12 -10.10 31.80
C SER A 588 -21.69 -10.64 31.81
N THR A 589 -20.98 -10.60 32.95
CA THR A 589 -19.63 -11.16 33.05
C THR A 589 -19.63 -12.68 32.90
N ILE A 590 -20.59 -13.37 33.50
CA ILE A 590 -20.76 -14.82 33.33
C ILE A 590 -21.07 -15.15 31.87
N LEU A 591 -22.05 -14.45 31.27
CA LEU A 591 -22.44 -14.63 29.88
C LEU A 591 -21.26 -14.41 28.93
N LYS A 592 -20.48 -13.34 29.13
CA LYS A 592 -19.28 -13.04 28.33
C LYS A 592 -18.20 -14.13 28.47
N LYS A 593 -17.93 -14.62 29.68
CA LYS A 593 -16.96 -15.70 29.90
C LYS A 593 -17.36 -16.99 29.18
N ILE A 594 -18.64 -17.41 29.29
CA ILE A 594 -19.14 -18.63 28.66
C ILE A 594 -19.14 -18.51 27.12
N SER A 595 -19.46 -17.34 26.60
CA SER A 595 -19.50 -17.08 25.15
C SER A 595 -18.14 -16.73 24.53
N GLY A 596 -17.06 -16.67 25.32
CA GLY A 596 -15.73 -16.31 24.83
C GLY A 596 -15.58 -14.84 24.41
N ILE A 597 -16.41 -13.96 24.98
CA ILE A 597 -16.37 -12.50 24.81
C ILE A 597 -15.50 -11.87 25.89
N ALA A 598 -14.72 -10.86 25.55
CA ALA A 598 -13.89 -10.10 26.48
C ALA A 598 -14.74 -9.46 27.59
N THR A 599 -14.40 -9.73 28.86
CA THR A 599 -15.18 -9.27 30.02
C THR A 599 -15.19 -7.75 30.17
N GLN A 600 -14.21 -7.06 29.60
CA GLN A 600 -14.08 -5.61 29.56
C GLN A 600 -15.08 -4.94 28.61
N ARG A 601 -15.70 -5.69 27.68
CA ARG A 601 -16.66 -5.15 26.72
C ARG A 601 -18.05 -4.97 27.31
N HIS A 602 -18.71 -3.89 26.91
CA HIS A 602 -20.14 -3.74 27.11
C HIS A 602 -20.87 -4.52 26.02
N LEU A 603 -21.90 -5.28 26.41
CA LEU A 603 -22.78 -5.90 25.44
C LEU A 603 -23.72 -4.84 24.86
N PRO A 604 -23.97 -4.83 23.54
CA PRO A 604 -24.84 -3.85 22.93
C PRO A 604 -26.27 -4.00 23.45
N ILE A 605 -26.91 -2.86 23.72
CA ILE A 605 -28.25 -2.78 24.28
C ILE A 605 -29.27 -2.95 23.14
N ILE A 606 -30.34 -3.71 23.38
CA ILE A 606 -31.43 -3.90 22.43
C ILE A 606 -32.41 -2.73 22.55
N SER A 607 -32.75 -2.12 21.41
CA SER A 607 -33.78 -1.09 21.32
C SER A 607 -35.14 -1.62 21.78
N ILE A 608 -35.91 -0.77 22.48
CA ILE A 608 -37.22 -1.15 23.06
C ILE A 608 -38.21 -1.60 21.97
N LYS A 609 -38.14 -0.97 20.81
CA LYS A 609 -38.93 -1.31 19.63
C LYS A 609 -37.97 -1.34 18.45
N SER A 610 -38.10 -2.35 17.59
CA SER A 610 -37.28 -2.46 16.39
C SER A 610 -37.73 -1.45 15.34
N LEU A 611 -36.82 -1.05 14.45
CA LEU A 611 -37.15 -0.09 13.39
C LEU A 611 -38.28 -0.62 12.48
N ASP A 612 -38.26 -1.92 12.15
CA ASP A 612 -39.33 -2.55 11.36
C ASP A 612 -40.73 -2.34 11.98
N LYS A 613 -40.84 -2.44 13.31
CA LYS A 613 -42.11 -2.23 14.02
C LYS A 613 -42.49 -0.75 14.03
N ILE A 614 -41.52 0.15 14.10
CA ILE A 614 -41.78 1.61 14.03
C ILE A 614 -42.32 1.97 12.65
N ILE A 615 -41.67 1.48 11.59
CA ILE A 615 -42.09 1.69 10.20
C ILE A 615 -43.51 1.15 9.97
N GLN A 616 -43.82 -0.06 10.45
CA GLN A 616 -45.15 -0.66 10.31
C GLN A 616 -46.25 0.14 11.00
N ASP A 617 -45.97 0.71 12.17
CA ASP A 617 -46.95 1.50 12.91
C ASP A 617 -47.12 2.92 12.32
N ALA A 618 -46.14 3.42 11.57
CA ALA A 618 -46.13 4.75 10.96
C ALA A 618 -46.95 4.86 9.66
N VAL A 619 -47.51 3.76 9.13
CA VAL A 619 -48.16 3.65 7.79
C VAL A 619 -49.41 4.55 7.58
N ASN A 620 -49.75 5.48 8.48
CA ASN A 620 -51.01 6.25 8.44
C ASN A 620 -50.90 7.80 8.47
N VAL A 621 -49.81 8.44 8.04
CA VAL A 621 -49.76 9.93 7.98
C VAL A 621 -49.49 10.47 6.56
N LYS A 622 -50.28 11.50 6.19
CA LYS A 622 -50.55 11.98 4.83
C LYS A 622 -49.36 12.63 4.10
N VAL A 623 -49.07 12.05 2.93
CA VAL A 623 -48.84 12.61 1.57
C VAL A 623 -48.62 14.13 1.45
N LYS A 624 -47.36 14.53 1.20
CA LYS A 624 -47.06 15.63 0.26
C LYS A 624 -47.33 15.11 -1.16
N LYS A 625 -47.96 15.92 -2.03
CA LYS A 625 -48.35 15.48 -3.39
C LYS A 625 -47.18 15.37 -4.37
N GLU A 626 -46.06 16.06 -4.13
CA GLU A 626 -44.89 16.04 -5.01
C GLU A 626 -43.61 15.81 -4.21
N TYR A 627 -43.07 14.59 -4.30
CA TYR A 627 -41.77 14.21 -3.73
C TYR A 627 -40.67 14.47 -4.75
N ILE A 628 -39.48 14.83 -4.27
CA ILE A 628 -38.30 15.01 -5.14
C ILE A 628 -37.94 13.68 -5.81
N LYS A 629 -37.85 12.62 -5.01
CA LYS A 629 -37.48 11.27 -5.45
C LYS A 629 -38.05 10.22 -4.50
N GLN A 630 -38.22 9.00 -5.00
CA GLN A 630 -38.55 7.83 -4.18
C GLN A 630 -37.26 7.07 -3.88
N VAL A 631 -37.05 6.68 -2.63
CA VAL A 631 -35.83 5.98 -2.20
C VAL A 631 -36.19 4.73 -1.42
N TYR A 632 -35.49 3.63 -1.69
CA TYR A 632 -35.66 2.39 -0.93
C TYR A 632 -34.71 2.41 0.26
N PHE A 633 -35.23 2.22 1.46
CA PHE A 633 -34.42 2.20 2.68
C PHE A 633 -34.14 0.77 3.14
N PHE A 634 -32.86 0.41 3.18
CA PHE A 634 -32.38 -0.88 3.66
C PHE A 634 -32.20 -0.85 5.18
N ASN A 635 -33.08 -1.53 5.90
CA ASN A 635 -33.01 -1.66 7.36
C ASN A 635 -32.07 -2.81 7.77
N ASP A 636 -30.80 -2.49 8.01
CA ASP A 636 -29.78 -3.47 8.34
C ASP A 636 -29.92 -4.09 9.75
N GLU A 637 -29.17 -5.18 10.00
CA GLU A 637 -29.24 -5.95 11.25
C GLU A 637 -28.83 -5.17 12.52
N PHE A 638 -28.06 -4.09 12.39
CA PHE A 638 -27.60 -3.29 13.52
C PHE A 638 -28.61 -2.17 13.81
N THR A 639 -29.01 -1.42 12.79
CA THR A 639 -30.01 -0.36 12.92
C THR A 639 -31.36 -0.90 13.37
N ASN A 640 -31.78 -2.08 12.91
CA ASN A 640 -33.11 -2.61 13.23
C ASN A 640 -33.30 -2.89 14.74
N TYR A 641 -32.27 -3.39 15.44
CA TYR A 641 -32.40 -3.85 16.83
C TYR A 641 -31.50 -3.15 17.84
N LEU A 642 -30.39 -2.54 17.42
CA LEU A 642 -29.43 -1.91 18.33
C LEU A 642 -29.56 -0.39 18.24
N ASP A 643 -29.35 0.16 17.04
CA ASP A 643 -29.26 1.59 16.76
C ASP A 643 -30.57 2.15 16.19
N THR A 644 -31.72 1.72 16.73
CA THR A 644 -33.03 2.07 16.14
C THR A 644 -33.31 3.57 16.14
N SER A 645 -32.83 4.33 17.12
CA SER A 645 -32.96 5.79 17.14
C SER A 645 -32.29 6.45 15.92
N ILE A 646 -31.13 5.95 15.48
CA ILE A 646 -30.44 6.45 14.28
C ILE A 646 -31.25 6.11 13.03
N GLY A 647 -31.89 4.94 13.00
CA GLY A 647 -32.83 4.56 11.96
C GLY A 647 -34.00 5.55 11.86
N VAL A 648 -34.61 5.89 12.99
CA VAL A 648 -35.70 6.90 13.05
C VAL A 648 -35.20 8.27 12.59
N ASP A 649 -34.04 8.73 13.07
CA ASP A 649 -33.46 10.01 12.63
C ASP A 649 -33.23 10.03 11.10
N ALA A 650 -32.89 8.90 10.47
CA ALA A 650 -32.73 8.81 9.02
C ALA A 650 -34.05 8.95 8.27
N LEU A 651 -35.12 8.32 8.76
CA LEU A 651 -36.46 8.46 8.16
C LEU A 651 -36.94 9.90 8.28
N GLU A 652 -36.85 10.48 9.47
CA GLU A 652 -37.25 11.86 9.74
C GLU A 652 -36.44 12.85 8.88
N LEU A 653 -35.12 12.64 8.75
CA LEU A 653 -34.26 13.47 7.91
C LEU A 653 -34.68 13.41 6.44
N LEU A 654 -34.85 12.20 5.88
CA LEU A 654 -35.21 12.02 4.48
C LEU A 654 -36.62 12.58 4.17
N GLU A 655 -37.58 12.35 5.06
CA GLU A 655 -38.95 12.87 4.91
C GLU A 655 -39.00 14.40 5.00
N ALA A 656 -38.27 15.00 5.94
CA ALA A 656 -38.16 16.45 6.07
C ALA A 656 -37.50 17.09 4.84
N LEU A 657 -36.52 16.40 4.25
CA LEU A 657 -35.88 16.77 2.98
C LEU A 657 -36.73 16.46 1.73
N ASN A 658 -37.99 16.08 1.91
CA ASN A 658 -38.98 15.85 0.84
C ASN A 658 -38.73 14.62 -0.04
N TYR A 659 -38.12 13.56 0.50
CA TYR A 659 -38.00 12.26 -0.16
C TYR A 659 -39.09 11.29 0.31
N LYS A 660 -39.60 10.48 -0.63
CA LYS A 660 -40.51 9.39 -0.29
C LYS A 660 -39.70 8.15 0.06
N VAL A 661 -39.67 7.80 1.34
CA VAL A 661 -38.96 6.60 1.81
C VAL A 661 -39.86 5.38 1.64
N ILE A 662 -39.38 4.38 0.92
CA ILE A 662 -40.07 3.12 0.64
C ILE A 662 -39.39 1.99 1.41
N HIS A 663 -40.21 1.22 2.11
CA HIS A 663 -39.78 0.05 2.84
C HIS A 663 -40.30 -1.21 2.19
N VAL A 664 -39.39 -2.15 1.93
CA VAL A 664 -39.70 -3.47 1.41
C VAL A 664 -39.23 -4.49 2.42
N LYS A 665 -40.01 -5.56 2.63
CA LYS A 665 -39.59 -6.63 3.52
C LYS A 665 -38.41 -7.38 2.91
N HIS A 666 -37.24 -7.28 3.53
CA HIS A 666 -36.01 -7.92 3.05
C HIS A 666 -35.32 -8.73 4.17
N LYS A 667 -34.19 -9.39 3.86
CA LYS A 667 -33.32 -10.05 4.84
C LYS A 667 -32.24 -9.07 5.33
N GLU A 668 -31.51 -9.44 6.37
CA GLU A 668 -30.28 -8.76 6.78
C GLU A 668 -29.24 -8.70 5.64
N SER A 669 -28.15 -7.97 5.82
CA SER A 669 -27.10 -7.87 4.79
C SER A 669 -26.28 -9.15 4.63
N GLY A 670 -26.26 -10.01 5.66
CA GLY A 670 -25.38 -11.18 5.72
C GLY A 670 -23.93 -10.84 6.08
N ARG A 671 -23.62 -9.57 6.41
CA ARG A 671 -22.26 -9.12 6.75
C ARG A 671 -21.62 -9.93 7.87
N ALA A 672 -22.39 -10.20 8.93
CA ALA A 672 -21.94 -11.01 10.06
C ALA A 672 -21.59 -12.45 9.63
N LEU A 673 -22.42 -13.08 8.79
CA LEU A 673 -22.19 -14.41 8.23
C LEU A 673 -20.88 -14.46 7.42
N ILE A 674 -20.67 -13.48 6.54
CA ILE A 674 -19.45 -13.40 5.72
C ILE A 674 -18.21 -13.24 6.60
N SER A 675 -18.26 -12.33 7.60
CA SER A 675 -17.12 -12.07 8.50
C SER A 675 -16.69 -13.28 9.34
N LYS A 676 -17.57 -14.27 9.45
CA LYS A 676 -17.37 -15.53 10.17
C LYS A 676 -17.22 -16.74 9.24
N GLY A 677 -17.18 -16.57 7.93
CA GLY A 677 -17.01 -17.67 6.97
C GLY A 677 -18.22 -18.58 6.80
N LEU A 678 -19.43 -18.16 7.22
CA LEU A 678 -20.66 -18.92 6.97
C LEU A 678 -21.21 -18.58 5.56
N LEU A 679 -20.41 -18.87 4.53
CA LEU A 679 -20.62 -18.36 3.18
C LEU A 679 -21.86 -18.93 2.48
N GLU A 680 -22.24 -20.19 2.73
CA GLU A 680 -23.48 -20.76 2.18
C GLU A 680 -24.73 -20.02 2.69
N HIS A 681 -24.75 -19.69 3.99
CA HIS A 681 -25.84 -18.91 4.58
C HIS A 681 -25.83 -17.47 4.03
N ALA A 682 -24.64 -16.87 3.90
CA ALA A 682 -24.50 -15.55 3.30
C ALA A 682 -24.98 -15.51 1.85
N LYS A 683 -24.69 -16.55 1.06
CA LYS A 683 -25.16 -16.71 -0.32
C LYS A 683 -26.68 -16.76 -0.40
N ASN A 684 -27.33 -17.52 0.49
CA ASN A 684 -28.80 -17.56 0.56
C ASN A 684 -29.41 -16.19 0.88
N VAL A 685 -28.79 -15.43 1.79
CA VAL A 685 -29.20 -14.06 2.11
C VAL A 685 -29.00 -13.12 0.91
N ALA A 686 -27.85 -13.20 0.24
CA ALA A 686 -27.56 -12.41 -0.95
C ALA A 686 -28.61 -12.66 -2.04
N ASN A 687 -28.83 -13.93 -2.41
CA ASN A 687 -29.82 -14.30 -3.43
C ASN A 687 -31.24 -13.84 -3.09
N PHE A 688 -31.65 -13.92 -1.82
CA PHE A 688 -32.96 -13.42 -1.39
C PHE A 688 -33.07 -11.91 -1.59
N ASN A 689 -32.05 -11.16 -1.18
CA ASN A 689 -32.04 -9.71 -1.30
C ASN A 689 -31.97 -9.27 -2.78
N ILE A 690 -31.14 -9.92 -3.61
CA ILE A 690 -31.10 -9.67 -5.06
C ILE A 690 -32.50 -9.89 -5.68
N LYS A 691 -33.14 -11.03 -5.39
CA LYS A 691 -34.51 -11.31 -5.87
C LYS A 691 -35.53 -10.27 -5.40
N THR A 692 -35.36 -9.73 -4.20
CA THR A 692 -36.28 -8.73 -3.62
C THR A 692 -36.14 -7.37 -4.31
N PHE A 693 -34.91 -6.98 -4.69
CA PHE A 693 -34.60 -5.63 -5.13
C PHE A 693 -34.40 -5.47 -6.65
N LYS A 694 -34.23 -6.57 -7.40
CA LYS A 694 -33.82 -6.53 -8.82
C LYS A 694 -34.70 -5.67 -9.73
N ASP A 695 -36.01 -5.64 -9.49
CA ASP A 695 -36.99 -4.91 -10.31
C ASP A 695 -37.36 -3.55 -9.70
N LEU A 696 -36.78 -3.20 -8.54
CA LEU A 696 -37.13 -2.01 -7.76
C LEU A 696 -36.05 -0.94 -7.80
N ILE A 697 -34.78 -1.35 -7.86
CA ILE A 697 -33.64 -0.46 -7.70
C ILE A 697 -33.15 0.03 -9.06
N THR A 698 -33.25 1.34 -9.25
CA THR A 698 -32.83 2.05 -10.47
C THR A 698 -32.16 3.37 -10.10
N GLU A 699 -31.69 4.12 -11.09
CA GLU A 699 -31.18 5.48 -10.90
C GLU A 699 -32.18 6.43 -10.21
N ASN A 700 -33.46 6.27 -10.53
CA ASN A 700 -34.55 7.10 -10.01
C ASN A 700 -35.10 6.57 -8.67
N THR A 701 -34.79 5.32 -8.33
CA THR A 701 -35.26 4.63 -7.13
C THR A 701 -34.10 3.92 -6.42
N PRO A 702 -33.11 4.66 -5.91
CA PRO A 702 -31.90 4.07 -5.35
C PRO A 702 -32.18 3.35 -4.03
N LEU A 703 -31.33 2.37 -3.70
CA LEU A 703 -31.28 1.72 -2.39
C LEU A 703 -30.31 2.49 -1.48
N ILE A 704 -30.75 2.81 -0.26
CA ILE A 704 -29.98 3.58 0.70
C ILE A 704 -29.88 2.82 2.02
N GLY A 705 -28.70 2.80 2.65
CA GLY A 705 -28.49 2.21 3.97
C GLY A 705 -27.62 3.07 4.88
N ILE A 706 -27.63 2.76 6.18
CA ILE A 706 -26.94 3.52 7.23
C ILE A 706 -25.60 2.88 7.58
N GLU A 707 -25.59 1.61 7.98
CA GLU A 707 -24.35 0.95 8.40
C GLU A 707 -23.45 0.65 7.18
N PRO A 708 -22.23 1.26 7.09
CA PRO A 708 -21.40 1.14 5.91
C PRO A 708 -21.01 -0.31 5.58
N SER A 709 -20.71 -1.14 6.59
CA SER A 709 -20.35 -2.54 6.33
C SER A 709 -21.52 -3.38 5.80
N ALA A 710 -22.75 -3.06 6.17
CA ALA A 710 -23.95 -3.75 5.72
C ALA A 710 -24.31 -3.33 4.29
N ILE A 711 -24.52 -2.03 4.05
CA ILE A 711 -25.01 -1.55 2.74
C ILE A 711 -23.98 -1.75 1.61
N LEU A 712 -22.69 -1.59 1.90
CA LEU A 712 -21.64 -1.77 0.90
C LEU A 712 -21.38 -3.25 0.55
N THR A 713 -21.97 -4.20 1.29
CA THR A 713 -21.95 -5.63 0.93
C THR A 713 -22.64 -5.88 -0.43
N PHE A 714 -23.64 -5.08 -0.80
CA PHE A 714 -24.26 -5.11 -2.14
C PHE A 714 -23.28 -4.74 -3.25
N ARG A 715 -22.29 -3.88 -2.96
CA ARG A 715 -21.33 -3.34 -3.93
C ARG A 715 -20.05 -4.15 -4.06
N ASP A 716 -19.82 -5.13 -3.19
CA ASP A 716 -18.61 -5.95 -3.23
C ASP A 716 -18.92 -7.46 -3.08
N GLU A 717 -19.29 -7.93 -1.89
CA GLU A 717 -19.41 -9.38 -1.68
C GLU A 717 -20.62 -10.02 -2.36
N TYR A 718 -21.72 -9.31 -2.55
CA TYR A 718 -22.84 -9.85 -3.32
C TYR A 718 -22.44 -10.14 -4.76
N LEU A 719 -21.56 -9.34 -5.35
CA LEU A 719 -21.01 -9.60 -6.69
C LEU A 719 -20.20 -10.91 -6.72
N LYS A 720 -19.66 -11.35 -5.59
CA LYS A 720 -18.90 -12.60 -5.45
C LYS A 720 -19.75 -13.79 -5.01
N LEU A 721 -20.92 -13.58 -4.39
CA LEU A 721 -21.77 -14.63 -3.83
C LEU A 721 -23.04 -14.93 -4.64
N ALA A 722 -23.68 -13.90 -5.21
CA ALA A 722 -24.98 -14.04 -5.84
C ALA A 722 -24.93 -14.94 -7.08
N ASP A 723 -25.99 -15.71 -7.29
CA ASP A 723 -26.17 -16.50 -8.51
C ASP A 723 -26.59 -15.62 -9.70
N ASP A 724 -27.49 -14.66 -9.46
CA ASP A 724 -27.88 -13.65 -10.46
C ASP A 724 -26.92 -12.45 -10.43
N LYS A 725 -25.79 -12.61 -11.12
CA LYS A 725 -24.71 -11.60 -11.18
C LYS A 725 -25.14 -10.29 -11.85
N GLU A 726 -25.99 -10.34 -12.86
CA GLU A 726 -26.38 -9.16 -13.62
C GLU A 726 -27.32 -8.26 -12.82
N SER A 727 -28.32 -8.85 -12.13
CA SER A 727 -29.13 -8.10 -11.17
C SER A 727 -28.29 -7.56 -10.02
N ALA A 728 -27.31 -8.34 -9.52
CA ALA A 728 -26.42 -7.88 -8.46
C ALA A 728 -25.58 -6.66 -8.88
N LYS A 729 -25.00 -6.66 -10.09
CA LYS A 729 -24.28 -5.50 -10.64
C LYS A 729 -25.18 -4.28 -10.79
N THR A 730 -26.41 -4.48 -11.26
CA THR A 730 -27.38 -3.39 -11.46
C THR A 730 -27.78 -2.75 -10.13
N ILE A 731 -28.14 -3.56 -9.12
CA ILE A 731 -28.47 -3.09 -7.78
C ILE A 731 -27.25 -2.37 -7.16
N ALA A 732 -26.06 -2.95 -7.27
CA ALA A 732 -24.83 -2.37 -6.74
C ALA A 732 -24.58 -0.94 -7.24
N LYS A 733 -24.82 -0.68 -8.52
CA LYS A 733 -24.63 0.64 -9.15
C LYS A 733 -25.49 1.74 -8.52
N TYR A 734 -26.68 1.39 -8.06
CA TYR A 734 -27.68 2.32 -7.51
C TYR A 734 -27.93 2.09 -6.00
N THR A 735 -26.95 1.50 -5.32
CA THR A 735 -26.94 1.32 -3.87
C THR A 735 -25.96 2.31 -3.24
N PHE A 736 -26.43 3.11 -2.31
CA PHE A 736 -25.64 4.18 -1.70
C PHE A 736 -25.65 4.08 -0.18
N LEU A 737 -24.52 4.43 0.43
CA LEU A 737 -24.53 4.88 1.81
C LEU A 737 -25.35 6.18 1.89
N ILE A 738 -26.15 6.39 2.95
CA ILE A 738 -27.01 7.58 3.07
C ILE A 738 -26.26 8.90 2.90
N GLU A 739 -25.01 8.98 3.36
CA GLU A 739 -24.15 10.14 3.14
C GLU A 739 -23.79 10.37 1.66
N GLU A 740 -23.55 9.30 0.89
CA GLU A 740 -23.30 9.41 -0.56
C GLU A 740 -24.54 9.91 -1.30
N PHE A 741 -25.71 9.39 -0.92
CA PHE A 741 -26.98 9.82 -1.49
C PHE A 741 -27.22 11.32 -1.25
N ILE A 742 -27.14 11.76 0.01
CA ILE A 742 -27.33 13.18 0.36
C ILE A 742 -26.31 14.07 -0.37
N GLN A 743 -25.04 13.65 -0.44
CA GLN A 743 -24.01 14.40 -1.19
C GLN A 743 -24.39 14.56 -2.67
N ASN A 744 -24.93 13.51 -3.30
CA ASN A 744 -25.36 13.58 -4.70
C ASN A 744 -26.55 14.52 -4.89
N GLU A 745 -27.51 14.51 -3.96
CA GLU A 745 -28.66 15.40 -4.00
C GLU A 745 -28.30 16.88 -3.71
N ILE A 746 -27.27 17.13 -2.90
CA ILE A 746 -26.68 18.48 -2.74
C ILE A 746 -26.12 18.97 -4.09
N LYS A 747 -25.34 18.12 -4.78
CA LYS A 747 -24.78 18.45 -6.10
C LYS A 747 -25.87 18.68 -7.16
N ALA A 748 -26.99 17.96 -7.06
CA ALA A 748 -28.15 18.14 -7.93
C ALA A 748 -28.97 19.41 -7.59
N GLY A 749 -28.66 20.11 -6.49
CA GLY A 749 -29.39 21.30 -6.05
C GLY A 749 -30.69 21.01 -5.30
N ASN A 750 -30.98 19.74 -5.01
CA ASN A 750 -32.20 19.32 -4.31
C ASN A 750 -32.11 19.53 -2.78
N ILE A 751 -30.90 19.60 -2.24
CA ILE A 751 -30.64 19.87 -0.82
C ILE A 751 -29.69 21.07 -0.72
N SER A 752 -30.01 22.05 0.13
CA SER A 752 -29.19 23.25 0.35
C SER A 752 -29.09 23.62 1.83
N SER A 753 -28.13 24.49 2.16
CA SER A 753 -27.94 24.99 3.52
C SER A 753 -29.18 25.67 4.13
N LYS A 754 -30.10 26.17 3.29
CA LYS A 754 -31.34 26.85 3.69
C LYS A 754 -32.33 25.96 4.45
N GLN A 755 -32.17 24.64 4.38
CA GLN A 755 -33.01 23.68 5.09
C GLN A 755 -32.50 23.40 6.51
N PHE A 756 -31.38 24.02 6.90
CA PHE A 756 -30.71 23.79 8.18
C PHE A 756 -30.55 25.10 8.95
N HIS A 757 -30.63 25.04 10.27
CA HIS A 757 -30.42 26.19 11.14
C HIS A 757 -28.94 26.62 11.15
N ARG A 758 -28.68 27.86 11.58
CA ARG A 758 -27.34 28.47 11.57
C ARG A 758 -26.59 28.39 12.90
N LEU A 759 -26.91 27.44 13.77
CA LEU A 759 -26.15 27.25 15.02
C LEU A 759 -24.70 26.86 14.71
N GLU A 760 -23.76 27.41 15.48
CA GLU A 760 -22.35 27.06 15.38
C GLU A 760 -22.08 25.69 16.00
N ARG A 761 -21.34 24.83 15.28
CA ARG A 761 -20.90 23.52 15.77
C ARG A 761 -19.51 23.20 15.25
N THR A 762 -18.68 22.64 16.12
CA THR A 762 -17.39 22.05 15.72
C THR A 762 -17.50 20.53 15.75
N ILE A 763 -17.15 19.87 14.64
CA ILE A 763 -17.33 18.42 14.45
C ILE A 763 -16.00 17.77 14.03
N LYS A 764 -15.67 16.65 14.67
CA LYS A 764 -14.53 15.79 14.30
C LYS A 764 -15.06 14.45 13.80
N PHE A 765 -14.82 14.12 12.53
CA PHE A 765 -15.37 12.93 11.88
C PHE A 765 -14.35 11.79 11.75
N HIS A 766 -14.70 10.61 12.26
CA HIS A 766 -14.01 9.35 11.97
C HIS A 766 -14.84 8.49 11.03
N GLY A 767 -14.37 8.31 9.79
CA GLY A 767 -15.06 7.46 8.81
C GLY A 767 -14.78 5.98 8.97
N HIS A 768 -15.80 5.18 8.70
CA HIS A 768 -15.76 3.73 8.79
C HIS A 768 -14.78 3.10 7.78
N CYS A 769 -14.16 1.98 8.15
CA CYS A 769 -13.16 1.32 7.30
C CYS A 769 -13.72 0.81 5.95
N TYR A 770 -14.96 0.32 5.91
CA TYR A 770 -15.62 -0.05 4.64
C TYR A 770 -15.91 1.16 3.76
N GLN A 771 -16.28 2.31 4.35
CA GLN A 771 -16.47 3.55 3.58
C GLN A 771 -15.14 4.00 2.97
N LYS A 772 -14.04 3.95 3.74
CA LYS A 772 -12.69 4.26 3.24
C LYS A 772 -12.25 3.33 2.10
N ALA A 773 -12.59 2.04 2.17
CA ALA A 773 -12.12 1.04 1.21
C ALA A 773 -12.98 0.93 -0.06
N LEU A 774 -14.29 1.09 0.05
CA LEU A 774 -15.24 0.84 -1.05
C LEU A 774 -15.93 2.11 -1.58
N SER A 775 -15.82 3.22 -0.85
CA SER A 775 -16.44 4.51 -1.13
C SER A 775 -15.41 5.63 -0.88
N ASN A 776 -15.85 6.82 -0.47
CA ASN A 776 -15.01 7.94 -0.06
C ASN A 776 -15.55 8.54 1.25
N GLN A 777 -14.65 9.09 2.07
CA GLN A 777 -15.04 9.81 3.31
C GLN A 777 -15.53 11.24 3.03
N LYS A 778 -15.30 11.74 1.81
CA LYS A 778 -15.69 13.09 1.40
C LYS A 778 -17.20 13.26 1.44
N SER A 779 -17.99 12.21 1.17
CA SER A 779 -19.45 12.24 1.31
C SER A 779 -19.88 12.65 2.71
N SER A 780 -19.39 11.98 3.76
CA SER A 780 -19.72 12.37 5.14
C SER A 780 -19.16 13.74 5.53
N PHE A 781 -17.98 14.11 5.02
CA PHE A 781 -17.40 15.45 5.28
C PHE A 781 -18.24 16.57 4.65
N ASP A 782 -18.65 16.41 3.39
CA ASP A 782 -19.38 17.42 2.64
C ASP A 782 -20.76 17.66 3.24
N ILE A 783 -21.51 16.59 3.56
CA ILE A 783 -22.85 16.75 4.11
C ILE A 783 -22.80 17.42 5.49
N LEU A 784 -21.79 17.12 6.32
CA LEU A 784 -21.65 17.72 7.64
C LEU A 784 -21.23 19.20 7.57
N ASN A 785 -20.60 19.64 6.48
CA ASN A 785 -20.29 21.06 6.23
C ASN A 785 -21.42 21.80 5.50
N LEU A 786 -22.54 21.13 5.19
CA LEU A 786 -23.65 21.78 4.51
C LEU A 786 -24.31 22.89 5.36
N PRO A 787 -24.56 22.71 6.68
CA PRO A 787 -25.03 23.80 7.52
C PRO A 787 -23.98 24.92 7.65
N GLU A 788 -24.37 26.18 7.43
CA GLU A 788 -23.45 27.30 7.18
C GLU A 788 -22.38 27.53 8.26
N ASN A 789 -22.70 27.29 9.54
CA ASN A 789 -21.81 27.57 10.67
C ASN A 789 -21.21 26.30 11.29
N TYR A 790 -21.16 25.20 10.53
CA TYR A 790 -20.51 23.97 10.97
C TYR A 790 -19.04 23.97 10.54
N ASN A 791 -18.14 23.71 11.47
CA ASN A 791 -16.72 23.53 11.21
C ASN A 791 -16.36 22.05 11.38
N VAL A 792 -16.20 21.33 10.27
CA VAL A 792 -15.93 19.89 10.28
C VAL A 792 -14.47 19.63 9.91
N SER A 793 -13.85 18.67 10.60
CA SER A 793 -12.55 18.13 10.17
C SER A 793 -12.51 16.61 10.32
N ILE A 794 -11.81 15.95 9.39
CA ILE A 794 -11.65 14.49 9.40
C ILE A 794 -10.52 14.12 10.37
N ILE A 795 -10.77 13.14 11.23
CA ILE A 795 -9.75 12.54 12.07
C ILE A 795 -8.90 11.60 11.20
N THR A 796 -7.72 12.04 10.79
CA THR A 796 -6.73 11.20 10.07
C THR A 796 -6.32 10.02 10.96
N SER A 797 -6.98 8.88 10.76
CA SER A 797 -6.86 7.68 11.59
C SER A 797 -7.16 6.46 10.74
N GLY A 798 -6.61 5.31 11.11
CA GLY A 798 -6.85 4.03 10.44
C GLY A 798 -8.20 3.40 10.81
N CYS A 799 -8.17 2.12 11.19
CA CYS A 799 -9.32 1.40 11.74
C CYS A 799 -9.56 1.82 13.20
N CYS A 800 -10.80 1.75 13.68
CA CYS A 800 -11.10 1.92 15.12
C CYS A 800 -10.60 0.74 15.98
N GLY A 801 -10.39 -0.44 15.37
CA GLY A 801 -9.96 -1.66 16.04
C GLY A 801 -11.07 -2.64 16.40
N MET A 802 -12.35 -2.27 16.25
CA MET A 802 -13.47 -3.14 16.62
C MET A 802 -13.86 -4.16 15.55
N ALA A 803 -14.00 -3.71 14.29
CA ALA A 803 -14.35 -4.54 13.13
C ALA A 803 -15.41 -5.63 13.40
N GLY A 804 -16.64 -5.21 13.70
CA GLY A 804 -17.73 -6.10 14.06
C GLY A 804 -17.42 -6.86 15.35
N SER A 805 -17.40 -8.19 15.27
CA SER A 805 -17.13 -9.05 16.43
C SER A 805 -15.66 -9.15 16.84
N PHE A 806 -14.69 -8.72 16.02
CA PHE A 806 -13.26 -8.93 16.28
C PHE A 806 -12.85 -8.38 17.66
N GLY A 807 -13.17 -7.12 17.93
CA GLY A 807 -12.85 -6.49 19.22
C GLY A 807 -13.61 -7.06 20.42
N TYR A 808 -14.64 -7.88 20.21
CA TYR A 808 -15.36 -8.58 21.27
C TYR A 808 -14.72 -9.91 21.66
N GLU A 809 -13.92 -10.53 20.80
CA GLU A 809 -13.28 -11.80 21.12
C GLU A 809 -12.23 -11.61 22.22
N LYS A 810 -12.25 -12.50 23.22
CA LYS A 810 -11.40 -12.40 24.42
C LYS A 810 -9.92 -12.24 24.07
N GLU A 811 -9.44 -13.03 23.12
CA GLU A 811 -8.05 -13.05 22.64
C GLU A 811 -7.67 -11.83 21.80
N HIS A 812 -8.65 -11.12 21.23
CA HIS A 812 -8.41 -9.98 20.33
C HIS A 812 -8.59 -8.63 21.01
N TYR A 813 -9.15 -8.59 22.23
CA TYR A 813 -9.44 -7.35 22.96
C TYR A 813 -8.22 -6.43 23.09
N ALA A 814 -7.07 -6.96 23.52
CA ALA A 814 -5.86 -6.15 23.72
C ALA A 814 -5.39 -5.50 22.40
N VAL A 815 -5.34 -6.28 21.31
CA VAL A 815 -4.98 -5.77 19.97
C VAL A 815 -6.00 -4.75 19.48
N SER A 816 -7.29 -5.01 19.69
CA SER A 816 -8.38 -4.10 19.34
C SER A 816 -8.24 -2.73 20.01
N MET A 817 -7.92 -2.71 21.31
CA MET A 817 -7.66 -1.47 22.05
C MET A 817 -6.38 -0.78 21.56
N GLN A 818 -5.31 -1.53 21.34
CA GLN A 818 -4.05 -0.99 20.84
C GLN A 818 -4.18 -0.33 19.47
N ILE A 819 -5.02 -0.87 18.57
CA ILE A 819 -5.34 -0.23 17.29
C ILE A 819 -6.00 1.13 17.50
N GLY A 820 -6.96 1.23 18.42
CA GLY A 820 -7.61 2.50 18.77
C GLY A 820 -6.64 3.52 19.37
N GLU A 821 -5.70 3.06 20.20
CA GLU A 821 -4.69 3.90 20.86
C GLU A 821 -3.62 4.46 19.91
N GLN A 822 -3.45 3.92 18.69
CA GLN A 822 -2.43 4.43 17.75
C GLN A 822 -2.65 5.92 17.44
N LEU A 823 -3.86 6.28 16.98
CA LEU A 823 -4.18 7.64 16.54
C LEU A 823 -5.59 8.10 16.92
N LEU A 824 -6.57 7.19 16.96
CA LEU A 824 -7.99 7.57 17.12
C LEU A 824 -8.29 8.04 18.54
N PHE A 825 -7.98 7.22 19.56
CA PHE A 825 -8.28 7.54 20.94
C PHE A 825 -7.53 8.78 21.45
N PRO A 826 -6.21 8.94 21.20
CA PRO A 826 -5.52 10.17 21.60
C PRO A 826 -6.14 11.42 20.96
N LYS A 827 -6.46 11.38 19.67
CA LYS A 827 -7.09 12.51 18.97
C LYS A 827 -8.46 12.86 19.54
N ILE A 828 -9.26 11.87 19.98
CA ILE A 828 -10.57 12.12 20.59
C ILE A 828 -10.42 12.64 22.03
N ARG A 829 -9.54 12.06 22.85
CA ARG A 829 -9.31 12.50 24.24
C ARG A 829 -8.78 13.94 24.29
N ASN A 830 -8.01 14.36 23.29
CA ASN A 830 -7.46 15.72 23.18
C ASN A 830 -8.46 16.77 22.63
N THR A 831 -9.74 16.42 22.45
CA THR A 831 -10.79 17.40 22.06
C THR A 831 -11.53 17.92 23.29
N SER A 832 -12.00 19.17 23.24
CA SER A 832 -12.87 19.73 24.29
C SER A 832 -14.21 18.98 24.37
N SER A 833 -14.96 19.18 25.45
CA SER A 833 -16.27 18.55 25.66
C SER A 833 -17.36 19.08 24.71
N GLU A 834 -17.18 20.27 24.15
CA GLU A 834 -18.14 20.92 23.24
C GLU A 834 -18.03 20.40 21.79
N VAL A 835 -16.91 19.76 21.44
CA VAL A 835 -16.68 19.22 20.09
C VAL A 835 -17.50 17.93 19.91
N ILE A 836 -18.32 17.90 18.87
CA ILE A 836 -19.09 16.71 18.49
C ILE A 836 -18.16 15.72 17.80
N ILE A 837 -18.14 14.48 18.27
CA ILE A 837 -17.48 13.37 17.59
C ILE A 837 -18.50 12.68 16.68
N ALA A 838 -18.19 12.59 15.39
CA ALA A 838 -19.03 11.91 14.41
C ALA A 838 -18.39 10.60 13.95
N ALA A 839 -19.16 9.51 13.94
CA ALA A 839 -18.75 8.23 13.38
C ALA A 839 -19.96 7.46 12.82
N ASN A 840 -19.90 7.05 11.56
CA ASN A 840 -21.03 6.43 10.86
C ASN A 840 -21.17 4.91 11.07
N GLY A 841 -20.12 4.19 11.46
CA GLY A 841 -20.24 2.76 11.78
C GLY A 841 -20.63 2.47 13.24
N THR A 842 -21.56 1.52 13.46
CA THR A 842 -21.99 1.04 14.78
C THR A 842 -20.80 0.56 15.62
N SER A 843 -19.93 -0.26 15.02
CA SER A 843 -18.73 -0.77 15.70
C SER A 843 -17.76 0.35 16.07
N CYS A 844 -17.64 1.40 15.24
CA CYS A 844 -16.77 2.54 15.54
C CYS A 844 -17.31 3.34 16.73
N ARG A 845 -18.62 3.61 16.78
CA ARG A 845 -19.23 4.32 17.91
C ARG A 845 -19.04 3.57 19.23
N HIS A 846 -19.29 2.26 19.24
CA HIS A 846 -19.04 1.43 20.42
C HIS A 846 -17.57 1.45 20.87
N GLN A 847 -16.64 1.36 19.92
CA GLN A 847 -15.21 1.37 20.21
C GLN A 847 -14.73 2.71 20.78
N ILE A 848 -15.23 3.82 20.24
CA ILE A 848 -14.95 5.17 20.74
C ILE A 848 -15.50 5.30 22.17
N LYS A 849 -16.74 4.85 22.42
CA LYS A 849 -17.35 4.89 23.75
C LYS A 849 -16.57 4.05 24.77
N ASP A 850 -16.26 2.79 24.44
CA ASP A 850 -15.48 1.91 25.32
C ASP A 850 -14.06 2.46 25.59
N GLY A 851 -13.37 2.96 24.56
CA GLY A 851 -11.98 3.40 24.68
C GLY A 851 -11.78 4.81 25.20
N THR A 852 -12.73 5.72 25.01
CA THR A 852 -12.56 7.14 25.35
C THR A 852 -13.61 7.69 26.30
N GLN A 853 -14.68 6.93 26.57
CA GLN A 853 -15.86 7.38 27.32
C GLN A 853 -16.63 8.54 26.66
N LYS A 854 -16.21 9.02 25.48
CA LYS A 854 -16.98 9.97 24.67
C LYS A 854 -18.01 9.25 23.82
N GLU A 855 -19.19 9.86 23.70
CA GLU A 855 -20.23 9.41 22.79
C GLU A 855 -19.98 9.99 21.39
N ALA A 856 -20.04 9.13 20.37
CA ALA A 856 -19.94 9.54 18.98
C ALA A 856 -21.32 9.44 18.32
N LEU A 857 -21.73 10.50 17.63
CA LEU A 857 -23.01 10.58 16.92
C LEU A 857 -22.88 10.08 15.48
N HIS A 858 -23.97 9.57 14.92
CA HIS A 858 -24.04 9.30 13.49
C HIS A 858 -24.20 10.62 12.71
N PRO A 859 -23.57 10.80 11.54
CA PRO A 859 -23.75 12.01 10.71
C PRO A 859 -25.22 12.37 10.44
N VAL A 860 -26.06 11.38 10.17
CA VAL A 860 -27.52 11.54 10.01
C VAL A 860 -28.19 12.17 11.23
N THR A 861 -27.89 11.71 12.45
CA THR A 861 -28.44 12.31 13.68
C THR A 861 -28.04 13.77 13.80
N ILE A 862 -26.78 14.10 13.47
CA ILE A 862 -26.28 15.49 13.48
C ILE A 862 -27.06 16.35 12.48
N LEU A 863 -27.26 15.88 11.25
CA LEU A 863 -28.01 16.61 10.23
C LEU A 863 -29.49 16.74 10.57
N LYS A 864 -30.10 15.69 11.12
CA LYS A 864 -31.49 15.73 11.59
C LYS A 864 -31.66 16.79 12.66
N GLN A 865 -30.74 16.87 13.63
CA GLN A 865 -30.75 17.91 14.65
C GLN A 865 -30.54 19.31 14.09
N ALA A 866 -29.94 19.42 12.90
CA ALA A 866 -29.69 20.68 12.22
C ALA A 866 -30.87 21.19 11.38
N LEU A 867 -31.91 20.38 11.13
CA LEU A 867 -33.08 20.79 10.34
C LEU A 867 -33.85 21.93 11.00
N ILE A 868 -34.48 22.79 10.18
CA ILE A 868 -35.35 23.91 10.62
C ILE A 868 -36.73 23.44 11.04
#